data_AF-A0A812VNF0-F1
#
_entry.id   AF-A0A812VNF0-F1
#
_cell.length_a   1.000
_cell.length_b   1.000
_cell.length_c   1.000
_cell.angle_alpha   90.00
_cell.angle_beta   90.00
_cell.angle_gamma   90.00
#
_symmetry.space_group_name_H-M   'P 1'
#
loop_
_entity.id
_entity.type
_entity.pdbx_description
1 polymer ?
#
loop_
_entity_poly.entity_id
_entity_poly.type
_entity_poly.pdbx_seq_one_letter_code
_entity_poly.pdbx_strand_id
1 'polypeptide(L)'
;MQRVLSPEWLDDPSIDEDLHTAAHAGLRRINAWSQTSRFLRRALAQVANRRGVSSLSVLDVACGSGDLARTLAARPLRGGVRLTVEGCDISPQAISQARDLAERIDSPTTFYQHDAIRAAFPKSYDVVLCTLFLHHLTDTEAVTLLRRMAAACTSAVMVDDLVRSRAGYWLAWTGCRLLSRCPVVHNDGPVSVEGAFRPDEALGLAAQAGLDGVWDAVVIGAGLAGAAASYQLAQRGRRVLLVEAKPFPRGKVCGGCLNARAIDVFQQLGLGGLLEEAGAAPYERMQLHAGGRSLVMPIPQGLAVTRQTIDQLLVDAAVGVGVRFVDAAPAQVLPANDGDTRGVRIGSPHALNATTVQARVVLACDGLGRPSLTDLREMQPQVSNNSRIGLGAVLPASALHKLRPADALQMVVGRDGYVGFSLCEEGRISVAAAIDRRALTDGAKPAKVIAGILKQAGVAPEEALDQASWRGTRPLSQRCGTVAAHRLLLVGDAAGYVEPFTGEGMAAALEGSLLAGRIADQAIDRWSPRIASQWQSTYTRAVRSRQRACSRLAWLLRRPRLTRLAMRLVERDRRMGASIDGIGLALPEHWVTQADATQHALATSRATNGQRNFAERVYQNAGIMSRHSVLLEASSEVGEPVRQSYYDPASEQNPNGPSTADRMESYRANASVLAHRAAADALADAGVAAEQVTQLVTVSCSGFYAPGFDISLIQGLPLAAGVGRTHVGFMGCHGALNGLRVARSLAEADPSATVLLVAVELCSLHYQYDWTPQRIVSNSLFADGAAALVVRGADAASGGGLPIRDNWSHVADNSADAMTWNIGDHGFEMTLSPEVPGLIDQTLPPRMDEWLARHDLTVADVQNWAVHPGGPKILEACESALKLPPSALSASRATLSKYGNMSSPTVLFVLKELLQSHGAGPTVMLGFGPGLAIESALGSPASLALRLLVACRPQKTALLTIGLIGGIASGKSTVAQLLAEEGAVVLDADRFAHQALAEPGVLAQLSERWGPGILDADGALDRRQVAKRVFDDSPDAADERRFLEQLVHPRVRAKLKQAIADHAASGGSVAVLDIPLLIEAGWAADCDLVLFVDSDPDQRRARAAQRGWGSGELAQREAAQLPIAEKRLRADHVIDNDGDLESLRRSVEAFWCNEVAPRVSG
;
A
#
# COMPACT_ATOMS: atom_id res chain seq x y z
N MET A 1 40.72 9.92 45.30
CA MET A 1 41.71 9.05 44.63
C MET A 1 41.44 9.22 43.14
N GLN A 2 42.43 9.64 42.35
CA GLN A 2 42.37 9.65 40.88
C GLN A 2 42.88 8.30 40.36
N ARG A 3 42.52 7.92 39.13
CA ARG A 3 42.98 6.67 38.52
C ARG A 3 44.39 6.90 38.00
N VAL A 4 45.33 6.01 38.34
CA VAL A 4 46.72 6.09 37.87
C VAL A 4 47.08 4.72 37.33
N LEU A 5 47.30 4.64 36.01
CA LEU A 5 47.77 3.43 35.37
C LEU A 5 49.30 3.43 35.43
N SER A 6 49.88 2.57 36.27
CA SER A 6 51.32 2.39 36.40
C SER A 6 51.69 0.96 36.01
N PRO A 7 52.87 0.71 35.39
CA PRO A 7 53.32 -0.64 35.09
C PRO A 7 53.48 -1.48 36.37
N GLU A 8 52.89 -2.67 36.38
CA GLU A 8 53.10 -3.65 37.45
C GLU A 8 54.43 -4.38 37.24
N TRP A 9 55.12 -4.73 38.32
CA TRP A 9 56.41 -5.41 38.25
C TRP A 9 56.27 -6.83 37.71
N LEU A 10 55.14 -7.49 37.97
CA LEU A 10 54.87 -8.83 37.45
C LEU A 10 54.76 -8.89 35.92
N ASP A 11 54.36 -7.79 35.28
CA ASP A 11 54.20 -7.68 33.82
C ASP A 11 55.51 -7.33 33.09
N ASP A 12 56.60 -7.06 33.83
CA ASP A 12 57.91 -6.78 33.26
C ASP A 12 58.56 -8.08 32.73
N PRO A 13 58.80 -8.22 31.41
CA PRO A 13 59.38 -9.43 30.84
C PRO A 13 60.83 -9.69 31.27
N SER A 14 61.48 -8.73 31.95
CA SER A 14 62.84 -8.85 32.50
C SER A 14 62.89 -9.29 33.97
N ILE A 15 61.73 -9.55 34.60
CA ILE A 15 61.66 -10.04 35.97
C ILE A 15 62.34 -11.41 36.13
N ASP A 16 63.03 -11.59 37.25
CA ASP A 16 63.67 -12.85 37.62
C ASP A 16 62.65 -13.99 37.78
N GLU A 17 62.98 -15.18 37.25
CA GLU A 17 62.06 -16.32 37.16
C GLU A 17 61.63 -16.88 38.53
N ASP A 18 62.52 -16.81 39.53
CA ASP A 18 62.22 -17.23 40.90
C ASP A 18 61.29 -16.23 41.58
N LEU A 19 61.52 -14.92 41.38
CA LEU A 19 60.62 -13.86 41.85
C LEU A 19 59.24 -13.93 41.19
N HIS A 20 59.19 -14.20 39.88
CA HIS A 20 57.95 -14.39 39.12
C HIS A 20 57.16 -15.60 39.67
N THR A 21 57.83 -16.73 39.89
CA THR A 21 57.20 -17.93 40.46
C THR A 21 56.69 -17.69 41.89
N ALA A 22 57.46 -16.98 42.72
CA ALA A 22 57.06 -16.60 44.07
C ALA A 22 55.87 -15.63 44.10
N ALA A 23 55.79 -14.72 43.12
CA ALA A 23 54.67 -13.80 42.96
C ALA A 23 53.38 -14.54 42.59
N HIS A 24 53.42 -15.44 41.60
CA HIS A 24 52.30 -16.32 41.23
C HIS A 24 51.83 -17.22 42.39
N ALA A 25 52.75 -17.71 43.24
CA ALA A 25 52.40 -18.46 44.45
C ALA A 25 51.73 -17.59 45.54
N GLY A 26 52.08 -16.31 45.61
CA GLY A 26 51.44 -15.33 46.49
C GLY A 26 50.04 -14.94 46.01
N LEU A 27 49.90 -14.61 44.73
CA LEU A 27 48.62 -14.28 44.10
C LEU A 27 47.62 -15.45 44.19
N ARG A 28 48.06 -16.70 44.00
CA ARG A 28 47.22 -17.88 44.21
C ARG A 28 46.62 -17.95 45.62
N ARG A 29 47.37 -17.58 46.67
CA ARG A 29 46.85 -17.54 48.05
C ARG A 29 45.85 -16.42 48.26
N ILE A 30 46.11 -15.26 47.67
CA ILE A 30 45.21 -14.11 47.73
C ILE A 30 43.89 -14.43 47.01
N ASN A 31 43.95 -15.01 45.82
CA ASN A 31 42.78 -15.42 45.04
C ASN A 31 42.00 -16.57 45.70
N ALA A 32 42.67 -17.49 46.40
CA ALA A 32 42.00 -18.51 47.20
C ALA A 32 41.23 -17.90 48.39
N TRP A 33 41.78 -16.85 49.00
CA TRP A 33 41.14 -16.14 50.12
C TRP A 33 39.97 -15.25 49.68
N SER A 34 40.03 -14.64 48.50
CA SER A 34 38.99 -13.75 47.96
C SER A 34 37.67 -14.46 47.61
N GLN A 35 37.67 -15.79 47.48
CA GLN A 35 36.51 -16.62 47.10
C GLN A 35 35.83 -16.20 45.79
N THR A 36 36.53 -15.55 44.86
CA THR A 36 36.02 -15.10 43.55
C THR A 36 35.24 -16.20 42.80
N SER A 37 35.78 -17.42 42.77
CA SER A 37 35.13 -18.57 42.11
C SER A 37 33.75 -18.91 42.69
N ARG A 38 33.51 -18.67 43.99
CA ARG A 38 32.20 -18.91 44.62
C ARG A 38 31.15 -17.91 44.13
N PHE A 39 31.54 -16.64 43.93
CA PHE A 39 30.65 -15.60 43.46
C PHE A 39 30.29 -15.82 41.98
N LEU A 40 31.28 -16.05 41.13
CA LEU A 40 31.08 -16.31 39.70
C LEU A 40 30.22 -17.57 39.45
N ARG A 41 30.40 -18.65 40.23
CA ARG A 41 29.53 -19.84 40.13
C ARG A 41 28.06 -19.54 40.44
N ARG A 42 27.75 -18.59 41.32
CA ARG A 42 26.36 -18.16 41.58
C ARG A 42 25.80 -17.37 40.41
N ALA A 43 26.59 -16.45 39.84
CA ALA A 43 26.18 -15.67 38.67
C ALA A 43 25.93 -16.57 37.45
N LEU A 44 26.84 -17.52 37.17
CA LEU A 44 26.68 -18.50 36.09
C LEU A 44 25.43 -19.38 36.27
N ALA A 45 25.09 -19.77 37.50
CA ALA A 45 23.86 -20.52 37.78
C ALA A 45 22.59 -19.70 37.49
N GLN A 46 22.62 -18.38 37.73
CA GLN A 46 21.51 -17.50 37.36
C GLN A 46 21.36 -17.39 35.84
N VAL A 47 22.46 -17.33 35.09
CA VAL A 47 22.42 -17.33 33.62
C VAL A 47 21.83 -18.63 33.09
N ALA A 48 22.28 -19.78 33.61
CA ALA A 48 21.76 -21.09 33.22
C ALA A 48 20.24 -21.20 33.48
N ASN A 49 19.77 -20.77 34.65
CA ASN A 49 18.35 -20.79 35.00
C ASN A 49 17.52 -19.87 34.11
N ARG A 50 18.03 -18.67 33.76
CA ARG A 50 17.33 -17.75 32.84
C ARG A 50 17.21 -18.32 31.42
N ARG A 51 18.11 -19.21 31.03
CA ARG A 51 18.09 -19.86 29.72
C ARG A 51 17.39 -21.21 29.69
N GLY A 52 17.16 -21.83 30.85
CA GLY A 52 16.60 -23.18 30.93
C GLY A 52 17.53 -24.26 30.37
N VAL A 53 18.86 -24.08 30.45
CA VAL A 53 19.85 -25.00 29.86
C VAL A 53 20.57 -25.83 30.93
N SER A 54 20.92 -27.07 30.58
CA SER A 54 21.69 -27.99 31.44
C SER A 54 23.21 -27.89 31.27
N SER A 55 23.70 -27.04 30.37
CA SER A 55 25.12 -26.80 30.14
C SER A 55 25.39 -25.36 29.68
N LEU A 56 26.57 -24.82 30.00
CA LEU A 56 27.06 -23.51 29.54
C LEU A 56 28.50 -23.60 29.06
N SER A 57 28.80 -22.93 27.95
CA SER A 57 30.14 -22.61 27.46
C SER A 57 30.61 -21.26 28.01
N VAL A 58 31.82 -21.22 28.57
CA VAL A 58 32.38 -20.05 29.26
C VAL A 58 33.79 -19.79 28.76
N LEU A 59 34.07 -18.55 28.36
CA LEU A 59 35.44 -18.08 28.06
C LEU A 59 35.95 -17.22 29.22
N ASP A 60 37.17 -17.46 29.68
CA ASP A 60 37.92 -16.66 30.65
C ASP A 60 39.03 -15.87 29.94
N VAL A 61 38.86 -14.55 29.80
CA VAL A 61 39.78 -13.67 29.07
C VAL A 61 40.84 -13.13 30.02
N ALA A 62 42.11 -13.14 29.56
CA ALA A 62 43.29 -12.87 30.37
C ALA A 62 43.37 -13.82 31.57
N CYS A 63 43.29 -15.12 31.27
CA CYS A 63 43.14 -16.15 32.30
C CYS A 63 44.40 -16.39 33.14
N GLY A 64 45.55 -15.81 32.77
CA GLY A 64 46.84 -16.05 33.43
C GLY A 64 47.17 -17.55 33.49
N SER A 65 47.51 -18.06 34.68
CA SER A 65 47.77 -19.48 34.97
C SER A 65 46.53 -20.39 34.91
N GLY A 66 45.35 -19.87 34.58
CA GLY A 66 44.12 -20.65 34.39
C GLY A 66 43.49 -21.19 35.68
N ASP A 67 43.87 -20.69 36.85
CA ASP A 67 43.36 -21.15 38.15
C ASP A 67 41.84 -21.03 38.29
N LEU A 68 41.27 -19.91 37.81
CA LEU A 68 39.83 -19.68 37.84
C LEU A 68 39.09 -20.63 36.90
N ALA A 69 39.50 -20.69 35.62
CA ALA A 69 38.91 -21.57 34.62
C ALA A 69 38.84 -23.03 35.10
N ARG A 70 39.94 -23.56 35.64
CA ARG A 70 40.01 -24.92 36.21
C ARG A 70 39.07 -25.08 37.41
N THR A 71 39.03 -24.10 38.32
CA THR A 71 38.15 -24.14 39.50
C THR A 71 36.67 -24.11 39.12
N LEU A 72 36.30 -23.36 38.08
CA LEU A 72 34.93 -23.32 37.56
C LEU A 72 34.54 -24.65 36.91
N ALA A 73 35.42 -25.25 36.12
CA ALA A 73 35.19 -26.52 35.43
C ALA A 73 35.17 -27.75 36.36
N ALA A 74 35.84 -27.68 37.53
CA ALA A 74 36.05 -28.83 38.40
C ALA A 74 34.75 -29.47 38.97
N ARG A 75 33.65 -28.72 39.08
CA ARG A 75 32.37 -29.25 39.61
C ARG A 75 31.15 -28.63 38.93
N PRO A 76 30.07 -29.39 38.69
CA PRO A 76 28.79 -28.85 38.20
C PRO A 76 28.23 -27.75 39.11
N LEU A 77 27.50 -26.80 38.53
CA LEU A 77 26.78 -25.78 39.28
C LEU A 77 25.57 -26.39 40.02
N ARG A 78 24.99 -25.63 40.96
CA ARG A 78 23.73 -26.00 41.62
C ARG A 78 22.65 -26.23 40.56
N GLY A 79 21.91 -27.33 40.66
CA GLY A 79 20.93 -27.75 39.65
C GLY A 79 21.49 -28.69 38.57
N GLY A 80 22.76 -29.12 38.67
CA GLY A 80 23.36 -30.12 37.77
C GLY A 80 23.90 -29.55 36.45
N VAL A 81 23.98 -28.22 36.31
CA VAL A 81 24.46 -27.57 35.08
C VAL A 81 25.96 -27.81 34.90
N ARG A 82 26.35 -28.37 33.75
CA ARG A 82 27.76 -28.61 33.38
C ARG A 82 28.40 -27.37 32.73
N LEU A 83 29.66 -27.10 33.06
CA LEU A 83 30.41 -25.99 32.47
C LEU A 83 31.50 -26.52 31.55
N THR A 84 31.55 -25.99 30.33
CA THR A 84 32.69 -26.13 29.41
C THR A 84 33.45 -24.82 29.45
N VAL A 85 34.66 -24.82 30.01
CA VAL A 85 35.42 -23.58 30.26
C VAL A 85 36.69 -23.57 29.42
N GLU A 86 36.88 -22.46 28.71
CA GLU A 86 38.08 -22.16 27.93
C GLU A 86 38.74 -20.91 28.49
N GLY A 87 40.07 -20.86 28.46
CA GLY A 87 40.84 -19.68 28.89
C GLY A 87 41.73 -19.17 27.77
N CYS A 88 41.86 -17.85 27.63
CA CYS A 88 42.80 -17.27 26.70
C CYS A 88 43.62 -16.13 27.32
N ASP A 89 44.86 -15.99 26.86
CA ASP A 89 45.81 -15.00 27.33
C ASP A 89 46.77 -14.60 26.19
N ILE A 90 47.34 -13.40 26.25
CA ILE A 90 48.33 -12.94 25.27
C ILE A 90 49.71 -13.54 25.54
N SER A 91 50.01 -13.85 26.81
CA SER A 91 51.29 -14.39 27.24
C SER A 91 51.44 -15.87 26.89
N PRO A 92 52.40 -16.26 26.04
CA PRO A 92 52.64 -17.67 25.73
C PRO A 92 53.13 -18.45 26.96
N GLN A 93 53.84 -17.79 27.89
CA GLN A 93 54.28 -18.40 29.15
C GLN A 93 53.08 -18.74 30.05
N ALA A 94 52.11 -17.82 30.19
CA ALA A 94 50.90 -18.05 30.99
C ALA A 94 50.07 -19.23 30.44
N ILE A 95 49.90 -19.31 29.11
CA ILE A 95 49.20 -20.42 28.46
C ILE A 95 49.93 -21.75 28.64
N SER A 96 51.27 -21.77 28.52
CA SER A 96 52.05 -22.99 28.77
C SER A 96 51.85 -23.48 30.20
N GLN A 97 51.92 -22.57 31.18
CA GLN A 97 51.69 -22.92 32.58
C GLN A 97 50.26 -23.40 32.85
N ALA A 98 49.25 -22.74 32.26
CA ALA A 98 47.85 -23.13 32.40
C ALA A 98 47.58 -24.54 31.84
N ARG A 99 48.21 -24.89 30.70
CA ARG A 99 48.14 -26.23 30.10
C ARG A 99 48.82 -27.27 30.98
N ASP A 100 50.06 -27.04 31.40
CA ASP A 100 50.80 -27.95 32.28
C ASP A 100 50.03 -28.22 33.59
N LEU A 101 49.42 -27.18 34.15
CA LEU A 101 48.63 -27.27 35.38
C LEU A 101 47.27 -27.95 35.16
N ALA A 102 46.68 -27.87 33.97
CA ALA A 102 45.45 -28.58 33.61
C ALA A 102 45.71 -30.08 33.39
N GLU A 103 46.81 -30.42 32.71
CA GLU A 103 47.24 -31.81 32.47
C GLU A 103 47.56 -32.55 33.78
N ARG A 104 48.25 -31.89 34.72
CA ARG A 104 48.58 -32.50 36.03
C ARG A 104 47.37 -32.91 36.87
N ILE A 105 46.19 -32.36 36.61
CA ILE A 105 44.96 -32.63 37.39
C ILE A 105 43.81 -33.17 36.52
N ASP A 106 44.09 -33.57 35.27
CA ASP A 106 43.11 -34.08 34.31
C ASP A 106 41.88 -33.16 34.17
N SER A 107 42.11 -31.85 34.02
CA SER A 107 41.04 -30.85 33.93
C SER A 107 40.46 -30.78 32.50
N PRO A 108 39.12 -30.74 32.32
CA PRO A 108 38.48 -30.66 31.00
C PRO A 108 38.55 -29.26 30.36
N THR A 109 39.46 -28.39 30.79
CA THR A 109 39.61 -27.00 30.34
C THR A 109 40.59 -26.87 29.18
N THR A 110 40.27 -26.05 28.18
CA THR A 110 41.17 -25.79 27.04
C THR A 110 41.74 -24.37 27.12
N PHE A 111 43.04 -24.21 26.82
CA PHE A 111 43.72 -22.92 26.87
C PHE A 111 44.39 -22.58 25.53
N TYR A 112 44.23 -21.34 25.06
CA TYR A 112 44.83 -20.87 23.80
C TYR A 112 45.37 -19.43 23.88
N GLN A 113 46.43 -19.15 23.12
CA GLN A 113 46.99 -17.79 23.05
C GLN A 113 46.09 -16.90 22.19
N HIS A 114 45.70 -15.73 22.70
CA HIS A 114 44.84 -14.78 21.99
C HIS A 114 45.02 -13.35 22.45
N ASP A 115 45.10 -12.41 21.52
CA ASP A 115 45.07 -10.98 21.81
C ASP A 115 43.62 -10.47 21.76
N ALA A 116 42.98 -10.40 22.93
CA ALA A 116 41.59 -9.96 23.07
C ALA A 116 41.36 -8.49 22.66
N ILE A 117 42.41 -7.66 22.67
CA ILE A 117 42.34 -6.23 22.34
C ILE A 117 42.52 -6.00 20.84
N ARG A 118 43.30 -6.83 20.13
CA ARG A 118 43.59 -6.67 18.68
C ARG A 118 42.84 -7.64 17.77
N ALA A 119 42.53 -8.86 18.20
CA ALA A 119 41.78 -9.85 17.42
C ALA A 119 40.38 -10.20 17.96
N ALA A 120 39.43 -10.47 17.06
CA ALA A 120 38.12 -11.01 17.40
C ALA A 120 38.21 -12.46 17.92
N PHE A 121 37.30 -12.86 18.81
CA PHE A 121 37.30 -14.21 19.35
C PHE A 121 36.89 -15.24 18.27
N PRO A 122 37.47 -16.46 18.29
CA PRO A 122 37.33 -17.43 17.20
C PRO A 122 35.94 -18.08 17.13
N LYS A 123 35.14 -18.00 18.20
CA LYS A 123 33.79 -18.55 18.28
C LYS A 123 32.97 -17.82 19.34
N SER A 124 31.66 -18.06 19.34
CA SER A 124 30.74 -17.55 20.36
C SER A 124 30.69 -18.45 21.60
N TYR A 125 30.50 -17.83 22.75
CA TYR A 125 30.35 -18.49 24.05
C TYR A 125 29.04 -18.04 24.71
N ASP A 126 28.49 -18.85 25.61
CA ASP A 126 27.31 -18.46 26.36
C ASP A 126 27.63 -17.30 27.32
N VAL A 127 28.80 -17.38 27.97
CA VAL A 127 29.31 -16.34 28.87
C VAL A 127 30.77 -16.04 28.56
N VAL A 128 31.13 -14.75 28.53
CA VAL A 128 32.53 -14.30 28.43
C VAL A 128 32.89 -13.55 29.71
N LEU A 129 33.91 -14.04 30.41
CA LEU A 129 34.45 -13.51 31.67
C LEU A 129 35.72 -12.70 31.40
N CYS A 130 35.89 -11.61 32.15
CA CYS A 130 37.14 -10.88 32.26
C CYS A 130 37.40 -10.68 33.76
N THR A 131 38.48 -11.26 34.27
CA THR A 131 38.78 -11.22 35.71
C THR A 131 40.14 -10.59 35.97
N LEU A 132 40.19 -9.60 36.86
CA LEU A 132 41.41 -8.90 37.27
C LEU A 132 42.27 -8.41 36.09
N PHE A 133 41.63 -7.96 35.01
CA PHE A 133 42.34 -7.52 33.80
C PHE A 133 41.88 -6.17 33.27
N LEU A 134 40.61 -5.80 33.49
CA LEU A 134 40.05 -4.57 32.94
C LEU A 134 40.85 -3.35 33.45
N HIS A 135 41.33 -3.38 34.69
CA HIS A 135 42.13 -2.31 35.29
C HIS A 135 43.49 -2.05 34.62
N HIS A 136 44.07 -3.01 33.89
CA HIS A 136 45.32 -2.82 33.13
C HIS A 136 45.12 -2.00 31.85
N LEU A 137 43.87 -1.78 31.42
CA LEU A 137 43.56 -1.18 30.12
C LEU A 137 43.30 0.32 30.20
N THR A 138 43.66 1.05 29.15
CA THR A 138 43.14 2.41 28.96
C THR A 138 41.62 2.38 28.76
N ASP A 139 40.94 3.52 28.95
CA ASP A 139 39.48 3.60 28.78
C ASP A 139 39.04 3.13 27.37
N THR A 140 39.80 3.47 26.33
CA THR A 140 39.53 3.07 24.94
C THR A 140 39.71 1.56 24.73
N GLU A 141 40.75 0.97 25.33
CA GLU A 141 41.00 -0.47 25.27
C GLU A 141 39.96 -1.25 26.06
N ALA A 142 39.53 -0.75 27.22
CA ALA A 142 38.46 -1.34 28.02
C ALA A 142 37.12 -1.37 27.26
N VAL A 143 36.74 -0.27 26.60
CA VAL A 143 35.55 -0.23 25.72
C VAL A 143 35.68 -1.21 24.56
N THR A 144 36.87 -1.29 23.95
CA THR A 144 37.15 -2.22 22.83
C THR A 144 37.00 -3.67 23.27
N LEU A 145 37.58 -4.02 24.42
CA LEU A 145 37.47 -5.35 25.01
C LEU A 145 36.02 -5.70 25.30
N LEU A 146 35.29 -4.84 26.03
CA LEU A 146 33.90 -5.07 26.41
C LEU A 146 33.00 -5.25 25.17
N ARG A 147 33.22 -4.49 24.11
CA ARG A 147 32.47 -4.61 22.84
C ARG A 147 32.73 -5.96 22.16
N ARG A 148 33.97 -6.45 22.21
CA ARG A 148 34.33 -7.76 21.62
C ARG A 148 33.84 -8.92 22.47
N MET A 149 33.90 -8.81 23.79
CA MET A 149 33.27 -9.76 24.69
C MET A 149 31.77 -9.83 24.43
N ALA A 150 31.10 -8.69 24.22
CA ALA A 150 29.69 -8.62 23.88
C ALA A 150 29.39 -9.33 22.54
N ALA A 151 30.20 -9.08 21.51
CA ALA A 151 30.06 -9.70 20.20
C ALA A 151 30.28 -11.22 20.21
N ALA A 152 31.16 -11.71 21.10
CA ALA A 152 31.44 -13.13 21.26
C ALA A 152 30.55 -13.84 22.29
N CYS A 153 29.67 -13.13 23.00
CA CYS A 153 28.76 -13.74 23.98
C CYS A 153 27.34 -13.88 23.41
N THR A 154 26.64 -14.96 23.77
CA THR A 154 25.22 -15.13 23.43
C THR A 154 24.29 -14.80 24.59
N SER A 155 24.81 -14.62 25.81
CA SER A 155 23.97 -14.39 27.00
C SER A 155 24.48 -13.35 27.97
N ALA A 156 25.74 -13.42 28.40
CA ALA A 156 26.25 -12.48 29.40
C ALA A 156 27.75 -12.21 29.24
N VAL A 157 28.12 -10.94 29.44
CA VAL A 157 29.48 -10.52 29.76
C VAL A 157 29.56 -10.35 31.27
N MET A 158 30.59 -10.91 31.91
CA MET A 158 30.85 -10.67 33.34
C MET A 158 32.26 -10.13 33.53
N VAL A 159 32.36 -9.09 34.35
CA VAL A 159 33.64 -8.48 34.76
C VAL A 159 33.75 -8.62 36.27
N ASP A 160 34.84 -9.24 36.73
CA ASP A 160 35.22 -9.28 38.13
C ASP A 160 36.56 -8.58 38.29
N ASP A 161 36.56 -7.38 38.89
CA ASP A 161 37.76 -6.58 39.01
C ASP A 161 37.82 -5.83 40.35
N LEU A 162 39.00 -5.29 40.67
CA LEU A 162 39.24 -4.47 41.84
C LEU A 162 38.40 -3.19 41.79
N VAL A 163 38.04 -2.69 42.97
CA VAL A 163 37.28 -1.44 43.12
C VAL A 163 38.18 -0.35 43.69
N ARG A 164 38.40 0.70 42.91
CA ARG A 164 39.23 1.83 43.33
C ARG A 164 38.58 2.63 44.45
N SER A 165 39.07 2.38 45.67
CA SER A 165 38.62 3.04 46.88
C SER A 165 39.74 3.12 47.91
N ARG A 166 39.67 4.09 48.83
CA ARG A 166 40.64 4.19 49.93
C ARG A 166 40.67 2.91 50.78
N ALA A 167 39.50 2.32 51.04
CA ALA A 167 39.39 1.06 51.77
C ALA A 167 40.01 -0.10 50.98
N GLY A 168 39.72 -0.21 49.68
CA GLY A 168 40.32 -1.21 48.80
C GLY A 168 41.84 -1.13 48.75
N TYR A 169 42.39 0.09 48.71
CA TYR A 169 43.84 0.30 48.70
C TYR A 169 44.49 -0.19 49.99
N TRP A 170 43.94 0.19 51.15
CA TRP A 170 44.44 -0.29 52.45
C TRP A 170 44.29 -1.81 52.62
N LEU A 171 43.20 -2.39 52.12
CA LEU A 171 42.97 -3.83 52.12
C LEU A 171 43.97 -4.56 51.24
N ALA A 172 44.26 -4.07 50.03
CA ALA A 172 45.27 -4.65 49.15
C ALA A 172 46.68 -4.50 49.75
N TRP A 173 47.03 -3.32 50.26
CA TRP A 173 48.33 -3.05 50.89
C TRP A 173 48.60 -3.97 52.09
N THR A 174 47.60 -4.14 52.95
CA THR A 174 47.70 -4.98 54.16
C THR A 174 47.62 -6.47 53.79
N GLY A 175 46.66 -6.86 52.95
CA GLY A 175 46.42 -8.24 52.56
C GLY A 175 47.60 -8.85 51.79
N CYS A 176 48.20 -8.09 50.87
CA CYS A 176 49.39 -8.56 50.13
C CYS A 176 50.58 -8.81 51.07
N ARG A 177 50.73 -7.99 52.12
CA ARG A 177 51.81 -8.13 53.13
C ARG A 177 51.56 -9.24 54.14
N LEU A 178 50.30 -9.55 54.44
CA LEU A 178 49.93 -10.64 55.35
C LEU A 178 49.91 -12.02 54.66
N LEU A 179 49.52 -12.07 53.38
CA LEU A 179 49.28 -13.33 52.65
C LEU A 179 50.42 -13.74 51.73
N SER A 180 51.32 -12.81 51.39
CA SER A 180 52.50 -13.05 50.55
C SER A 180 53.78 -12.50 51.20
N ARG A 181 54.91 -13.16 50.95
CA ARG A 181 56.25 -12.67 51.30
C ARG A 181 57.00 -12.08 50.10
N CYS A 182 56.37 -12.10 48.92
CA CYS A 182 57.01 -11.64 47.68
C CYS A 182 56.93 -10.11 47.56
N PRO A 183 58.07 -9.41 47.37
CA PRO A 183 58.11 -7.95 47.19
C PRO A 183 57.28 -7.45 45.99
N VAL A 184 57.22 -8.23 44.92
CA VAL A 184 56.43 -7.94 43.70
C VAL A 184 54.95 -7.81 44.07
N VAL A 185 54.40 -8.78 44.82
CA VAL A 185 53.00 -8.75 45.28
C VAL A 185 52.73 -7.59 46.25
N HIS A 186 53.73 -7.14 47.02
CA HIS A 186 53.58 -6.01 47.95
C HIS A 186 53.51 -4.65 47.25
N ASN A 187 54.15 -4.55 46.07
CA ASN A 187 54.13 -3.40 45.19
C ASN A 187 52.88 -3.40 44.32
N ASP A 188 52.64 -4.51 43.60
CA ASP A 188 51.63 -4.57 42.55
C ASP A 188 50.22 -4.51 43.13
N GLY A 189 49.94 -5.16 44.27
CA GLY A 189 48.59 -5.14 44.87
C GLY A 189 48.00 -3.73 45.09
N PRO A 190 48.70 -2.79 45.75
CA PRO A 190 48.29 -1.39 45.83
C PRO A 190 48.20 -0.67 44.47
N VAL A 191 49.14 -0.95 43.56
CA VAL A 191 49.17 -0.36 42.20
C VAL A 191 47.96 -0.78 41.38
N SER A 192 47.55 -2.06 41.45
CA SER A 192 46.35 -2.57 40.76
C SER A 192 45.08 -1.84 41.23
N VAL A 193 44.97 -1.49 42.52
CA VAL A 193 43.81 -0.73 43.04
C VAL A 193 43.84 0.74 42.58
N GLU A 194 45.03 1.31 42.36
CA GLU A 194 45.19 2.66 41.78
C GLU A 194 44.79 2.69 40.29
N GLY A 195 45.09 1.63 39.55
CA GLY A 195 44.69 1.42 38.15
C GLY A 195 43.23 1.02 37.96
N ALA A 196 42.56 0.55 39.02
CA ALA A 196 41.19 0.06 38.96
C ALA A 196 40.12 1.13 38.67
N PHE A 197 39.00 0.68 38.12
CA PHE A 197 37.84 1.53 37.88
C PHE A 197 36.96 1.63 39.13
N ARG A 198 36.23 2.74 39.25
CA ARG A 198 35.06 2.80 40.12
C ARG A 198 33.87 2.11 39.43
N PRO A 199 32.87 1.61 40.17
CA PRO A 199 31.73 0.92 39.57
C PRO A 199 30.96 1.79 38.56
N ASP A 200 30.81 3.08 38.82
CA ASP A 200 30.18 4.04 37.90
C ASP A 200 31.02 4.28 36.64
N GLU A 201 32.35 4.36 36.77
CA GLU A 201 33.28 4.46 35.64
C GLU A 201 33.20 3.21 34.76
N ALA A 202 33.25 2.01 35.36
CA ALA A 202 33.15 0.74 34.66
C ALA A 202 31.80 0.55 33.94
N LEU A 203 30.69 0.95 34.58
CA LEU A 203 29.36 0.95 33.95
C LEU A 203 29.26 1.96 32.79
N GLY A 204 29.93 3.11 32.91
CA GLY A 204 30.06 4.08 31.81
C GLY A 204 30.80 3.50 30.61
N LEU A 205 31.89 2.77 30.82
CA LEU A 205 32.63 2.07 29.77
C LEU A 205 31.79 0.94 29.14
N ALA A 206 31.06 0.19 29.96
CA ALA A 206 30.13 -0.83 29.47
C ALA A 206 29.02 -0.22 28.59
N ALA A 207 28.46 0.92 28.98
CA ALA A 207 27.48 1.64 28.16
C ALA A 207 28.07 2.10 26.81
N GLN A 208 29.28 2.65 26.80
CA GLN A 208 30.00 3.01 25.57
C GLN A 208 30.31 1.78 24.68
N ALA A 209 30.43 0.60 25.29
CA ALA A 209 30.58 -0.67 24.60
C ALA A 209 29.25 -1.29 24.10
N GLY A 210 28.09 -0.67 24.38
CA GLY A 210 26.76 -1.18 24.00
C GLY A 210 26.11 -2.12 25.03
N LEU A 211 26.68 -2.20 26.24
CA LEU A 211 26.25 -3.02 27.37
C LEU A 211 25.52 -2.19 28.44
N ASP A 212 24.72 -1.21 28.02
CA ASP A 212 23.97 -0.29 28.89
C ASP A 212 22.77 -0.92 29.63
N GLY A 213 22.37 -2.14 29.25
CA GLY A 213 21.18 -2.80 29.78
C GLY A 213 19.85 -2.16 29.37
N VAL A 214 19.87 -1.22 28.42
CA VAL A 214 18.70 -0.51 27.91
C VAL A 214 18.28 -1.09 26.57
N TRP A 215 17.05 -1.55 26.45
CA TRP A 215 16.51 -2.01 25.16
C TRP A 215 16.24 -0.81 24.25
N ASP A 216 16.43 -0.98 22.95
CA ASP A 216 16.00 0.05 22.02
C ASP A 216 14.47 0.13 22.05
N ALA A 217 13.80 -1.02 21.94
CA ALA A 217 12.37 -1.12 22.12
C ALA A 217 11.94 -2.28 23.03
N VAL A 218 10.95 -2.02 23.88
CA VAL A 218 10.17 -3.07 24.54
C VAL A 218 8.75 -3.05 23.98
N VAL A 219 8.31 -4.16 23.41
CA VAL A 219 6.97 -4.32 22.84
C VAL A 219 6.16 -5.24 23.72
N ILE A 220 5.02 -4.77 24.22
CA ILE A 220 4.16 -5.52 25.14
C ILE A 220 2.92 -6.01 24.40
N GLY A 221 2.78 -7.32 24.25
CA GLY A 221 1.66 -8.00 23.60
C GLY A 221 2.03 -8.57 22.23
N ALA A 222 2.19 -9.89 22.14
CA ALA A 222 2.54 -10.61 20.91
C ALA A 222 1.31 -10.97 20.08
N GLY A 223 0.45 -10.00 19.75
CA GLY A 223 -0.52 -10.17 18.66
C GLY A 223 0.06 -9.67 17.33
N LEU A 224 -0.74 -9.74 16.25
CA LEU A 224 -0.44 -9.12 14.95
C LEU A 224 0.35 -7.80 15.06
N ALA A 225 -0.18 -6.81 15.79
CA ALA A 225 0.44 -5.49 15.90
C ALA A 225 1.82 -5.52 16.58
N GLY A 226 1.97 -6.25 17.69
CA GLY A 226 3.22 -6.27 18.45
C GLY A 226 4.30 -7.12 17.78
N ALA A 227 3.93 -8.27 17.22
CA ALA A 227 4.87 -9.12 16.48
C ALA A 227 5.37 -8.42 15.21
N ALA A 228 4.47 -7.83 14.41
CA ALA A 228 4.84 -7.09 13.20
C ALA A 228 5.70 -5.84 13.50
N ALA A 229 5.36 -5.06 14.55
CA ALA A 229 6.19 -3.94 14.97
C ALA A 229 7.58 -4.37 15.46
N SER A 230 7.66 -5.49 16.17
CA SER A 230 8.94 -6.04 16.67
C SER A 230 9.84 -6.50 15.52
N TYR A 231 9.27 -7.24 14.57
CA TYR A 231 9.95 -7.66 13.34
C TYR A 231 10.52 -6.46 12.59
N GLN A 232 9.71 -5.42 12.37
CA GLN A 232 10.13 -4.25 11.61
C GLN A 232 11.25 -3.44 12.29
N LEU A 233 11.22 -3.35 13.63
CA LEU A 233 12.28 -2.68 14.39
C LEU A 233 13.58 -3.50 14.39
N ALA A 234 13.49 -4.82 14.57
CA ALA A 234 14.66 -5.69 14.54
C ALA A 234 15.33 -5.75 13.16
N GLN A 235 14.56 -5.73 12.07
CA GLN A 235 15.12 -5.60 10.71
C GLN A 235 15.93 -4.31 10.52
N ARG A 236 15.64 -3.25 11.27
CA ARG A 236 16.42 -2.00 11.28
C ARG A 236 17.61 -2.04 12.26
N GLY A 237 17.99 -3.23 12.73
CA GLY A 237 19.12 -3.42 13.63
C GLY A 237 18.87 -3.01 15.09
N ARG A 238 17.61 -2.79 15.49
CA ARG A 238 17.26 -2.40 16.87
C ARG A 238 17.19 -3.63 17.79
N ARG A 239 17.66 -3.50 19.03
CA ARG A 239 17.47 -4.52 20.06
C ARG A 239 16.06 -4.45 20.61
N VAL A 240 15.24 -5.44 20.26
CA VAL A 240 13.83 -5.50 20.65
C VAL A 240 13.56 -6.64 21.63
N LEU A 241 12.85 -6.33 22.71
CA LEU A 241 12.26 -7.30 23.62
C LEU A 241 10.75 -7.34 23.45
N LEU A 242 10.22 -8.45 22.95
CA LEU A 242 8.79 -8.71 22.82
C LEU A 242 8.29 -9.54 24.02
N VAL A 243 7.29 -9.03 24.72
CA VAL A 243 6.76 -9.66 25.95
C VAL A 243 5.29 -9.99 25.82
N GLU A 244 4.88 -11.20 26.20
CA GLU A 244 3.47 -11.62 26.22
C GLU A 244 3.10 -12.24 27.57
N ALA A 245 1.90 -11.89 28.06
CA ALA A 245 1.43 -12.32 29.37
C ALA A 245 0.98 -13.78 29.39
N LYS A 246 0.53 -14.32 28.25
CA LYS A 246 0.04 -15.70 28.11
C LYS A 246 1.10 -16.60 27.48
N PRO A 247 1.09 -17.92 27.74
CA PRO A 247 1.95 -18.84 27.00
C PRO A 247 1.56 -18.87 25.51
N PHE A 248 2.54 -19.04 24.62
CA PHE A 248 2.38 -19.15 23.17
C PHE A 248 2.60 -20.61 22.70
N PRO A 249 1.90 -21.09 21.64
CA PRO A 249 0.87 -20.41 20.86
C PRO A 249 -0.47 -20.26 21.62
N ARG A 250 -1.22 -19.19 21.33
CA ARG A 250 -2.53 -18.93 21.98
C ARG A 250 -3.58 -18.33 21.07
N GLY A 251 -4.79 -18.87 21.16
CA GLY A 251 -5.97 -18.31 20.49
C GLY A 251 -6.41 -16.94 21.03
N LYS A 252 -7.01 -16.12 20.16
CA LYS A 252 -7.69 -14.86 20.46
C LYS A 252 -9.08 -14.85 19.82
N VAL A 253 -10.01 -14.10 20.41
CA VAL A 253 -11.35 -13.91 19.84
C VAL A 253 -11.25 -13.06 18.59
N CYS A 254 -11.47 -13.66 17.42
CA CYS A 254 -11.42 -12.99 16.12
C CYS A 254 -12.06 -13.88 15.04
N GLY A 255 -12.61 -13.27 13.99
CA GLY A 255 -13.10 -14.01 12.83
C GLY A 255 -12.00 -14.56 11.93
N GLY A 256 -10.72 -14.26 12.18
CA GLY A 256 -9.61 -14.77 11.37
C GLY A 256 -9.51 -14.18 9.95
N CYS A 257 -10.41 -13.25 9.57
CA CYS A 257 -10.46 -12.67 8.23
C CYS A 257 -9.41 -11.56 8.03
N LEU A 258 -8.52 -11.76 7.07
CA LEU A 258 -7.58 -10.81 6.50
C LEU A 258 -8.16 -10.29 5.17
N ASN A 259 -8.62 -9.05 5.15
CA ASN A 259 -9.01 -8.40 3.90
C ASN A 259 -7.78 -7.93 3.10
N ALA A 260 -7.98 -7.45 1.88
CA ALA A 260 -6.92 -6.97 0.99
C ALA A 260 -5.91 -6.02 1.67
N ARG A 261 -6.37 -5.13 2.57
CA ARG A 261 -5.48 -4.20 3.29
C ARG A 261 -4.58 -4.90 4.30
N ALA A 262 -5.10 -5.91 4.99
CA ALA A 262 -4.28 -6.71 5.88
C ALA A 262 -3.22 -7.50 5.09
N ILE A 263 -3.60 -8.06 3.94
CA ILE A 263 -2.71 -8.80 3.04
C ILE A 263 -1.59 -7.91 2.50
N ASP A 264 -1.93 -6.69 2.05
CA ASP A 264 -0.98 -5.68 1.59
C ASP A 264 0.09 -5.35 2.66
N VAL A 265 -0.30 -5.22 3.94
CA VAL A 265 0.68 -5.00 5.01
C VAL A 265 1.66 -6.19 5.16
N PHE A 266 1.19 -7.44 4.98
CA PHE A 266 2.12 -8.59 4.96
C PHE A 266 3.09 -8.50 3.78
N GLN A 267 2.62 -8.09 2.61
CA GLN A 267 3.46 -7.90 1.43
C GLN A 267 4.52 -6.80 1.66
N GLN A 268 4.13 -5.65 2.21
CA GLN A 268 5.04 -4.54 2.53
C GLN A 268 6.10 -4.89 3.57
N LEU A 269 5.83 -5.86 4.46
CA LEU A 269 6.81 -6.37 5.43
C LEU A 269 7.71 -7.47 4.85
N GLY A 270 7.51 -7.87 3.59
CA GLY A 270 8.20 -9.03 3.00
C GLY A 270 7.75 -10.36 3.61
N LEU A 271 6.56 -10.41 4.20
CA LEU A 271 5.99 -11.55 4.91
C LEU A 271 4.78 -12.17 4.19
N GLY A 272 4.57 -11.84 2.90
CA GLY A 272 3.45 -12.36 2.11
C GLY A 272 3.36 -13.89 2.10
N GLY A 273 4.51 -14.56 1.98
CA GLY A 273 4.60 -16.02 1.98
C GLY A 273 4.14 -16.70 3.28
N LEU A 274 4.13 -15.98 4.42
CA LEU A 274 3.62 -16.54 5.69
C LEU A 274 2.12 -16.87 5.62
N LEU A 275 1.35 -16.18 4.77
CA LEU A 275 -0.08 -16.46 4.62
C LEU A 275 -0.32 -17.77 3.89
N GLU A 276 0.53 -18.09 2.92
CA GLU A 276 0.53 -19.37 2.21
C GLU A 276 1.03 -20.50 3.12
N GLU A 277 2.12 -20.28 3.85
CA GLU A 277 2.64 -21.21 4.86
C GLU A 277 1.60 -21.53 5.95
N ALA A 278 0.82 -20.53 6.35
CA ALA A 278 -0.26 -20.70 7.30
C ALA A 278 -1.43 -21.52 6.76
N GLY A 279 -1.50 -21.79 5.46
CA GLY A 279 -2.63 -22.43 4.80
C GLY A 279 -3.89 -21.57 4.83
N ALA A 280 -3.76 -20.25 4.74
CA ALA A 280 -4.89 -19.33 4.83
C ALA A 280 -5.91 -19.59 3.69
N ALA A 281 -7.18 -19.73 4.05
CA ALA A 281 -8.24 -20.10 3.10
C ALA A 281 -8.82 -18.86 2.39
N PRO A 282 -8.99 -18.86 1.07
CA PRO A 282 -9.55 -17.72 0.34
C PRO A 282 -11.07 -17.59 0.54
N TYR A 283 -11.55 -16.35 0.50
CA TYR A 283 -12.98 -16.04 0.40
C TYR A 283 -13.23 -14.85 -0.53
N GLU A 284 -14.30 -14.92 -1.31
CA GLU A 284 -14.70 -13.89 -2.29
C GLU A 284 -16.20 -13.56 -2.19
N ARG A 285 -16.92 -14.28 -1.32
CA ARG A 285 -18.36 -14.14 -1.13
C ARG A 285 -18.69 -14.13 0.35
N MET A 286 -19.70 -13.36 0.70
CA MET A 286 -20.30 -13.32 2.04
C MET A 286 -21.77 -13.69 1.96
N GLN A 287 -22.21 -14.60 2.81
CA GLN A 287 -23.62 -14.92 2.97
C GLN A 287 -24.15 -14.26 4.25
N LEU A 288 -24.99 -13.25 4.07
CA LEU A 288 -25.60 -12.47 5.15
C LEU A 288 -27.01 -13.00 5.47
N HIS A 289 -27.23 -13.41 6.72
CA HIS A 289 -28.51 -13.87 7.25
C HIS A 289 -29.06 -12.86 8.24
N ALA A 290 -30.25 -12.32 8.01
CA ALA A 290 -30.95 -11.53 9.03
C ALA A 290 -32.47 -11.51 8.83
N GLY A 291 -33.21 -11.56 9.94
CA GLY A 291 -34.66 -11.40 9.94
C GLY A 291 -35.43 -12.38 9.06
N GLY A 292 -34.97 -13.63 8.98
CA GLY A 292 -35.57 -14.71 8.19
C GLY A 292 -35.21 -14.69 6.71
N ARG A 293 -34.19 -13.92 6.31
CA ARG A 293 -33.70 -13.82 4.93
C ARG A 293 -32.20 -14.13 4.88
N SER A 294 -31.76 -14.64 3.75
CA SER A 294 -30.35 -14.92 3.44
C SER A 294 -29.99 -14.32 2.09
N LEU A 295 -28.84 -13.65 2.01
CA LEU A 295 -28.35 -12.99 0.80
C LEU A 295 -26.87 -13.32 0.60
N VAL A 296 -26.48 -13.83 -0.57
CA VAL A 296 -25.08 -14.15 -0.91
C VAL A 296 -24.45 -13.05 -1.76
N MET A 297 -23.63 -12.16 -1.20
CA MET A 297 -23.04 -11.03 -1.90
C MET A 297 -21.55 -11.22 -2.20
N PRO A 298 -21.06 -10.81 -3.39
CA PRO A 298 -19.62 -10.77 -3.64
C PRO A 298 -18.97 -9.74 -2.71
N ILE A 299 -17.75 -10.04 -2.27
CA ILE A 299 -16.90 -9.15 -1.48
C ILE A 299 -15.48 -9.18 -2.06
N PRO A 300 -14.66 -8.14 -1.87
CA PRO A 300 -13.26 -8.19 -2.29
C PRO A 300 -12.57 -9.42 -1.73
N GLN A 301 -11.72 -10.05 -2.53
CA GLN A 301 -10.99 -11.25 -2.14
C GLN A 301 -10.23 -11.01 -0.83
N GLY A 302 -10.27 -12.00 0.05
CA GLY A 302 -9.54 -12.02 1.30
C GLY A 302 -9.14 -13.43 1.70
N LEU A 303 -8.36 -13.51 2.78
CA LEU A 303 -7.84 -14.76 3.32
C LEU A 303 -8.31 -14.94 4.75
N ALA A 304 -8.55 -16.17 5.18
CA ALA A 304 -8.96 -16.48 6.54
C ALA A 304 -8.01 -17.49 7.18
N VAL A 305 -7.53 -17.14 8.36
CA VAL A 305 -6.56 -17.94 9.14
C VAL A 305 -6.83 -17.77 10.63
N THR A 306 -6.65 -18.82 11.42
CA THR A 306 -6.87 -18.72 12.86
C THR A 306 -5.81 -17.83 13.54
N ARG A 307 -6.23 -17.08 14.56
CA ARG A 307 -5.31 -16.20 15.32
C ARG A 307 -4.19 -16.95 16.03
N GLN A 308 -4.36 -18.23 16.32
CA GLN A 308 -3.33 -19.05 16.93
C GLN A 308 -2.17 -19.28 15.95
N THR A 309 -2.48 -19.62 14.70
CA THR A 309 -1.51 -19.90 13.64
C THR A 309 -0.79 -18.62 13.21
N ILE A 310 -1.53 -17.58 12.83
CA ILE A 310 -0.91 -16.36 12.28
C ILE A 310 -0.14 -15.53 13.32
N ASP A 311 -0.61 -15.48 14.58
CA ASP A 311 0.17 -14.81 15.63
C ASP A 311 1.49 -15.58 15.89
N GLN A 312 1.49 -16.92 15.84
CA GLN A 312 2.68 -17.75 16.05
C GLN A 312 3.71 -17.54 14.93
N LEU A 313 3.29 -17.65 13.68
CA LEU A 313 4.17 -17.46 12.52
C LEU A 313 4.81 -16.06 12.49
N LEU A 314 4.06 -15.02 12.86
CA LEU A 314 4.62 -13.67 12.98
C LEU A 314 5.64 -13.54 14.11
N VAL A 315 5.42 -14.21 15.24
CA VAL A 315 6.39 -14.24 16.34
C VAL A 315 7.65 -15.00 15.92
N ASP A 316 7.51 -16.12 15.25
CA ASP A 316 8.63 -16.91 14.75
C ASP A 316 9.46 -16.13 13.72
N ALA A 317 8.79 -15.40 12.82
CA ALA A 317 9.46 -14.47 11.89
C ALA A 317 10.21 -13.35 12.64
N ALA A 318 9.61 -12.77 13.68
CA ALA A 318 10.26 -11.77 14.52
C ALA A 318 11.48 -12.32 15.26
N VAL A 319 11.38 -13.52 15.84
CA VAL A 319 12.50 -14.19 16.50
C VAL A 319 13.60 -14.56 15.51
N GLY A 320 13.23 -14.98 14.30
CA GLY A 320 14.17 -15.31 13.21
C GLY A 320 15.07 -14.15 12.80
N VAL A 321 14.61 -12.91 12.96
CA VAL A 321 15.41 -11.69 12.70
C VAL A 321 16.08 -11.11 13.96
N GLY A 322 16.07 -11.84 15.08
CA GLY A 322 16.82 -11.48 16.29
C GLY A 322 16.01 -10.81 17.41
N VAL A 323 14.67 -10.78 17.34
CA VAL A 323 13.83 -10.30 18.47
C VAL A 323 13.93 -11.27 19.64
N ARG A 324 14.15 -10.75 20.85
CA ARG A 324 14.05 -11.55 22.06
C ARG A 324 12.59 -11.66 22.48
N PHE A 325 12.04 -12.87 22.47
CA PHE A 325 10.67 -13.14 22.88
C PHE A 325 10.60 -13.75 24.28
N VAL A 326 9.68 -13.24 25.11
CA VAL A 326 9.37 -13.78 26.45
C VAL A 326 7.85 -13.88 26.60
N ASP A 327 7.32 -15.09 26.73
CA ASP A 327 5.91 -15.35 26.98
C ASP A 327 5.65 -15.76 28.43
N ALA A 328 4.39 -16.01 28.77
CA ALA A 328 3.93 -16.30 30.14
C ALA A 328 4.42 -15.28 31.20
N ALA A 329 4.69 -14.04 30.77
CA ALA A 329 5.31 -13.01 31.58
C ALA A 329 4.48 -11.71 31.48
N PRO A 330 3.61 -11.41 32.46
CA PRO A 330 2.88 -10.15 32.45
C PRO A 330 3.85 -8.98 32.53
N ALA A 331 3.60 -7.91 31.78
CA ALA A 331 4.42 -6.71 31.79
C ALA A 331 3.59 -5.48 32.17
N GLN A 332 4.22 -4.53 32.85
CA GLN A 332 3.60 -3.28 33.28
C GLN A 332 4.53 -2.10 32.98
N VAL A 333 4.00 -1.09 32.31
CA VAL A 333 4.72 0.14 32.01
C VAL A 333 4.74 1.02 33.25
N LEU A 334 5.92 1.44 33.67
CA LEU A 334 6.08 2.31 34.83
C LEU A 334 5.73 3.78 34.46
N PRO A 335 5.44 4.65 35.44
CA PRO A 335 5.32 6.08 35.22
C PRO A 335 6.55 6.67 34.53
N ALA A 336 6.38 7.78 33.82
CA ALA A 336 7.50 8.48 33.21
C ALA A 336 8.52 8.89 34.30
N ASN A 337 9.80 8.75 33.98
CA ASN A 337 10.88 9.37 34.75
C ASN A 337 11.38 10.61 33.97
N ASP A 338 12.19 11.46 34.60
CA ASP A 338 12.84 12.61 33.93
C ASP A 338 13.96 12.18 32.98
N GLY A 339 14.13 10.87 32.77
CA GLY A 339 15.21 10.28 32.00
C GLY A 339 14.84 10.05 30.54
N ASP A 340 15.86 9.63 29.80
CA ASP A 340 15.78 9.35 28.37
C ASP A 340 15.34 7.90 28.06
N THR A 341 14.65 7.26 28.99
CA THR A 341 14.17 5.87 28.87
C THR A 341 12.82 5.71 29.56
N ARG A 342 12.13 4.60 29.28
CA ARG A 342 10.89 4.21 29.94
C ARG A 342 11.07 2.83 30.57
N GLY A 343 10.73 2.73 31.85
CA GLY A 343 10.82 1.47 32.60
C GLY A 343 9.63 0.54 32.33
N VAL A 344 9.92 -0.75 32.16
CA VAL A 344 8.92 -1.82 32.06
C VAL A 344 9.25 -2.90 33.09
N ARG A 345 8.28 -3.21 33.95
CA ARG A 345 8.36 -4.33 34.89
C ARG A 345 7.81 -5.58 34.22
N ILE A 346 8.58 -6.67 34.21
CA ILE A 346 8.23 -7.97 33.65
C ILE A 346 8.13 -8.99 34.80
N GLY A 347 7.01 -9.70 34.87
CA GLY A 347 6.65 -10.63 35.95
C GLY A 347 5.58 -10.07 36.89
N SER A 348 4.94 -10.96 37.65
CA SER A 348 3.92 -10.57 38.63
C SER A 348 4.53 -9.68 39.72
N PRO A 349 3.83 -8.65 40.24
CA PRO A 349 4.35 -7.74 41.28
C PRO A 349 4.90 -8.44 42.53
N HIS A 350 4.44 -9.66 42.81
CA HIS A 350 4.84 -10.46 43.97
C HIS A 350 5.75 -11.65 43.61
N ALA A 351 6.14 -11.82 42.35
CA ALA A 351 7.05 -12.88 41.95
C ALA A 351 8.49 -12.54 42.39
N LEU A 352 9.18 -13.52 42.99
CA LEU A 352 10.61 -13.42 43.36
C LEU A 352 11.53 -13.10 42.16
N ASN A 353 11.04 -13.27 40.92
CA ASN A 353 11.79 -13.08 39.67
C ASN A 353 11.31 -11.86 38.85
N ALA A 354 10.47 -10.97 39.41
CA ALA A 354 10.05 -9.77 38.69
C ALA A 354 11.27 -8.89 38.36
N THR A 355 11.46 -8.57 37.08
CA THR A 355 12.62 -7.83 36.59
C THR A 355 12.17 -6.54 35.93
N THR A 356 12.83 -5.44 36.24
CA THR A 356 12.59 -4.16 35.56
C THR A 356 13.65 -3.96 34.48
N VAL A 357 13.20 -3.67 33.26
CA VAL A 357 14.07 -3.30 32.15
C VAL A 357 13.81 -1.84 31.75
N GLN A 358 14.81 -1.18 31.20
CA GLN A 358 14.67 0.16 30.62
C GLN A 358 14.62 0.05 29.10
N ALA A 359 13.82 0.89 28.46
CA ALA A 359 13.72 0.95 27.01
C ALA A 359 13.78 2.39 26.49
N ARG A 360 14.39 2.62 25.33
CA ARG A 360 14.31 3.93 24.67
C ARG A 360 12.88 4.19 24.18
N VAL A 361 12.17 3.18 23.69
CA VAL A 361 10.73 3.30 23.41
C VAL A 361 9.96 2.07 23.89
N VAL A 362 8.73 2.27 24.37
CA VAL A 362 7.81 1.19 24.72
C VAL A 362 6.60 1.22 23.80
N LEU A 363 6.26 0.08 23.20
CA LEU A 363 5.06 -0.09 22.40
C LEU A 363 4.05 -0.97 23.15
N ALA A 364 2.92 -0.38 23.55
CA ALA A 364 1.83 -1.10 24.20
C ALA A 364 0.85 -1.65 23.15
N CYS A 365 0.86 -2.97 22.96
CA CYS A 365 0.10 -3.74 21.97
C CYS A 365 -0.78 -4.83 22.63
N ASP A 366 -1.02 -4.75 23.93
CA ASP A 366 -1.66 -5.77 24.79
C ASP A 366 -3.21 -5.77 24.72
N GLY A 367 -3.76 -5.22 23.64
CA GLY A 367 -5.15 -5.33 23.23
C GLY A 367 -6.15 -4.51 24.05
N LEU A 368 -7.45 -4.84 23.92
CA LEU A 368 -8.57 -4.16 24.59
C LEU A 368 -8.48 -4.08 26.12
N GLY A 369 -7.69 -4.96 26.74
CA GLY A 369 -7.54 -5.04 28.19
C GLY A 369 -6.49 -4.10 28.75
N ARG A 370 -5.46 -3.79 27.97
CA ARG A 370 -4.31 -2.95 28.35
C ARG A 370 -3.77 -3.21 29.77
N PRO A 371 -3.63 -4.47 30.21
CA PRO A 371 -3.16 -4.77 31.56
C PRO A 371 -1.83 -4.07 31.90
N SER A 372 -0.98 -3.83 30.90
CA SER A 372 0.30 -3.16 31.06
C SER A 372 0.20 -1.69 31.43
N LEU A 373 -0.94 -1.04 31.18
CA LEU A 373 -1.17 0.40 31.39
C LEU A 373 -2.03 0.70 32.62
N THR A 374 -2.31 -0.29 33.48
CA THR A 374 -3.25 -0.17 34.61
C THR A 374 -2.91 1.01 35.55
N ASP A 375 -1.62 1.35 35.69
CA ASP A 375 -1.16 2.42 36.59
C ASP A 375 -1.15 3.81 35.92
N LEU A 376 -1.37 3.90 34.60
CA LEU A 376 -1.37 5.15 33.83
C LEU A 376 -2.80 5.63 33.60
N ARG A 377 -3.28 6.53 34.46
CA ARG A 377 -4.69 6.99 34.47
C ARG A 377 -5.06 7.75 33.19
N GLU A 378 -4.12 8.51 32.63
CA GLU A 378 -4.29 9.33 31.43
C GLU A 378 -4.50 8.51 30.15
N MET A 379 -4.19 7.21 30.17
CA MET A 379 -4.31 6.29 29.03
C MET A 379 -5.45 5.28 29.15
N GLN A 380 -6.31 5.43 30.17
CA GLN A 380 -7.42 4.50 30.37
C GLN A 380 -8.48 4.64 29.27
N PRO A 381 -9.01 3.52 28.74
CA PRO A 381 -10.03 3.56 27.71
C PRO A 381 -11.38 4.03 28.25
N GLN A 382 -12.08 4.82 27.43
CA GLN A 382 -13.50 5.10 27.61
C GLN A 382 -14.31 4.07 26.83
N VAL A 383 -15.03 3.21 27.54
CA VAL A 383 -15.94 2.22 26.94
C VAL A 383 -17.20 2.94 26.46
N SER A 384 -17.62 2.67 25.22
CA SER A 384 -18.88 3.22 24.71
C SER A 384 -20.09 2.61 25.44
N ASN A 385 -21.09 3.41 25.80
CA ASN A 385 -22.26 2.96 26.60
C ASN A 385 -23.01 1.74 26.03
N ASN A 386 -22.97 1.55 24.70
CA ASN A 386 -23.62 0.43 24.03
C ASN A 386 -22.61 -0.62 23.49
N SER A 387 -21.40 -0.67 24.03
CA SER A 387 -20.35 -1.58 23.56
C SER A 387 -20.75 -3.05 23.76
N ARG A 388 -20.59 -3.86 22.70
CA ARG A 388 -20.83 -5.31 22.72
C ARG A 388 -19.60 -6.05 23.24
N ILE A 389 -19.78 -7.30 23.66
CA ILE A 389 -18.71 -8.20 24.07
C ILE A 389 -18.40 -9.15 22.91
N GLY A 390 -17.13 -9.41 22.67
CA GLY A 390 -16.68 -10.42 21.73
C GLY A 390 -16.70 -11.81 22.35
N LEU A 391 -17.21 -12.79 21.60
CA LEU A 391 -17.09 -14.21 21.88
C LEU A 391 -16.43 -14.90 20.69
N GLY A 392 -15.61 -15.92 20.93
CA GLY A 392 -15.05 -16.70 19.84
C GLY A 392 -14.68 -18.12 20.20
N ALA A 393 -14.71 -18.99 19.20
CA ALA A 393 -14.37 -20.39 19.28
C ALA A 393 -13.77 -20.86 17.94
N VAL A 394 -13.08 -22.00 17.96
CA VAL A 394 -12.60 -22.67 16.74
C VAL A 394 -13.17 -24.07 16.73
N LEU A 395 -13.71 -24.50 15.59
CA LEU A 395 -14.37 -25.80 15.41
C LEU A 395 -13.87 -26.47 14.12
N PRO A 396 -13.92 -27.79 14.00
CA PRO A 396 -13.67 -28.45 12.71
C PRO A 396 -14.83 -28.15 11.74
N ALA A 397 -14.52 -27.97 10.45
CA ALA A 397 -15.51 -27.66 9.42
C ALA A 397 -16.56 -28.75 9.25
N SER A 398 -16.16 -30.01 9.47
CA SER A 398 -17.06 -31.16 9.49
C SER A 398 -18.16 -31.08 10.55
N ALA A 399 -18.05 -30.19 11.54
CA ALA A 399 -19.04 -30.03 12.60
C ALA A 399 -20.16 -29.02 12.28
N LEU A 400 -20.08 -28.27 11.16
CA LEU A 400 -21.11 -27.30 10.75
C LEU A 400 -21.77 -27.71 9.43
N HIS A 401 -22.89 -28.41 9.50
CA HIS A 401 -23.56 -28.97 8.32
C HIS A 401 -24.57 -28.02 7.65
N LYS A 402 -25.19 -27.13 8.42
CA LYS A 402 -26.31 -26.29 7.95
C LYS A 402 -25.83 -24.94 7.40
N LEU A 403 -24.77 -24.38 7.98
CA LEU A 403 -24.24 -23.07 7.60
C LEU A 403 -23.27 -23.09 6.40
N ARG A 404 -22.74 -24.26 6.00
CA ARG A 404 -21.77 -24.47 4.91
C ARG A 404 -20.72 -23.34 4.77
N PRO A 405 -19.84 -23.08 5.77
CA PRO A 405 -18.89 -21.98 5.72
C PRO A 405 -17.76 -22.13 4.71
N ALA A 406 -17.67 -23.28 4.02
CA ALA A 406 -16.78 -23.49 2.89
C ALA A 406 -17.22 -22.74 1.61
N ASP A 407 -18.52 -22.44 1.47
CA ASP A 407 -19.04 -21.83 0.24
C ASP A 407 -18.86 -20.29 0.22
N ALA A 408 -18.87 -19.68 1.41
CA ALA A 408 -18.83 -18.24 1.63
C ALA A 408 -18.59 -17.91 3.12
N LEU A 409 -18.09 -16.70 3.40
CA LEU A 409 -18.05 -16.12 4.75
C LEU A 409 -19.50 -15.97 5.27
N GLN A 410 -19.86 -16.70 6.32
CA GLN A 410 -21.22 -16.67 6.85
C GLN A 410 -21.35 -15.58 7.92
N MET A 411 -22.27 -14.64 7.72
CA MET A 411 -22.56 -13.57 8.68
C MET A 411 -24.03 -13.65 9.09
N VAL A 412 -24.30 -13.86 10.37
CA VAL A 412 -25.65 -14.02 10.90
C VAL A 412 -25.94 -12.88 11.88
N VAL A 413 -26.97 -12.10 11.60
CA VAL A 413 -27.33 -10.89 12.36
C VAL A 413 -28.68 -11.08 13.04
N GLY A 414 -28.67 -10.91 14.36
CA GLY A 414 -29.84 -10.93 15.22
C GLY A 414 -30.00 -9.62 16.00
N ARG A 415 -31.05 -9.56 16.82
CA ARG A 415 -31.30 -8.42 17.72
C ARG A 415 -30.20 -8.28 18.76
N ASP A 416 -29.74 -9.41 19.30
CA ASP A 416 -28.82 -9.45 20.43
C ASP A 416 -27.34 -9.41 20.01
N GLY A 417 -27.04 -9.35 18.71
CA GLY A 417 -25.67 -9.38 18.20
C GLY A 417 -25.57 -9.89 16.77
N TYR A 418 -24.35 -10.15 16.33
CA TYR A 418 -24.07 -10.93 15.13
C TYR A 418 -22.98 -11.96 15.38
N VAL A 419 -22.93 -12.99 14.54
CA VAL A 419 -21.90 -14.03 14.55
C VAL A 419 -21.41 -14.29 13.13
N GLY A 420 -20.10 -14.38 12.97
CA GLY A 420 -19.40 -14.73 11.74
C GLY A 420 -18.79 -16.12 11.83
N PHE A 421 -18.78 -16.84 10.71
CA PHE A 421 -18.11 -18.13 10.52
C PHE A 421 -17.24 -18.07 9.27
N SER A 422 -15.94 -18.27 9.44
CA SER A 422 -14.96 -18.27 8.36
C SER A 422 -14.26 -19.63 8.30
N LEU A 423 -14.15 -20.20 7.11
CA LEU A 423 -13.25 -21.32 6.87
C LEU A 423 -11.81 -20.79 6.98
N CYS A 424 -10.97 -21.51 7.70
CA CYS A 424 -9.56 -21.21 7.91
C CYS A 424 -8.72 -22.43 7.49
N GLU A 425 -7.44 -22.42 7.82
CA GLU A 425 -6.50 -23.49 7.50
C GLU A 425 -6.95 -24.87 8.04
N GLU A 426 -6.54 -25.94 7.35
CA GLU A 426 -6.75 -27.34 7.76
C GLU A 426 -8.22 -27.71 8.01
N GLY A 427 -9.15 -27.07 7.32
CA GLY A 427 -10.58 -27.31 7.51
C GLY A 427 -11.07 -26.90 8.90
N ARG A 428 -10.43 -25.92 9.54
CA ARG A 428 -10.92 -25.30 10.78
C ARG A 428 -11.86 -24.14 10.47
N ILE A 429 -12.80 -23.86 11.37
CA ILE A 429 -13.72 -22.72 11.27
C ILE A 429 -13.51 -21.82 12.47
N SER A 430 -13.22 -20.55 12.20
CA SER A 430 -13.22 -19.53 13.25
C SER A 430 -14.63 -18.97 13.41
N VAL A 431 -15.16 -19.07 14.63
CA VAL A 431 -16.45 -18.50 15.02
C VAL A 431 -16.19 -17.26 15.84
N ALA A 432 -16.75 -16.12 15.44
CA ALA A 432 -16.62 -14.86 16.16
C ALA A 432 -17.94 -14.13 16.24
N ALA A 433 -18.38 -13.82 17.45
CA ALA A 433 -19.64 -13.12 17.71
C ALA A 433 -19.41 -11.81 18.47
N ALA A 434 -20.18 -10.79 18.12
CA ALA A 434 -20.29 -9.55 18.90
C ALA A 434 -21.70 -9.47 19.46
N ILE A 435 -21.83 -9.57 20.78
CA ILE A 435 -23.13 -9.73 21.46
C ILE A 435 -23.38 -8.64 22.50
N ASP A 436 -24.65 -8.29 22.68
CA ASP A 436 -25.08 -7.36 23.71
C ASP A 436 -24.80 -7.97 25.09
N ARG A 437 -24.17 -7.19 25.98
CA ARG A 437 -23.87 -7.63 27.35
C ARG A 437 -25.12 -8.05 28.11
N ARG A 438 -26.27 -7.44 27.81
CA ARG A 438 -27.56 -7.78 28.43
C ARG A 438 -28.07 -9.17 28.06
N ALA A 439 -27.61 -9.72 26.93
CA ALA A 439 -27.98 -11.07 26.49
C ALA A 439 -27.22 -12.17 27.25
N LEU A 440 -26.09 -11.84 27.88
CA LEU A 440 -25.36 -12.68 28.82
C LEU A 440 -25.90 -12.45 30.25
N THR A 441 -27.01 -13.10 30.60
CA THR A 441 -27.46 -13.17 32.00
C THR A 441 -26.59 -14.13 32.81
N ASP A 442 -26.52 -13.97 34.13
CA ASP A 442 -25.75 -14.88 35.01
C ASP A 442 -26.11 -16.35 34.72
N GLY A 443 -25.10 -17.17 34.41
CA GLY A 443 -25.24 -18.59 34.09
C GLY A 443 -25.61 -18.94 32.64
N ALA A 444 -25.85 -17.97 31.75
CA ALA A 444 -26.13 -18.25 30.33
C ALA A 444 -24.85 -18.69 29.57
N LYS A 445 -24.88 -19.90 28.99
CA LYS A 445 -23.79 -20.39 28.14
C LYS A 445 -23.68 -19.57 26.84
N PRO A 446 -22.46 -19.20 26.37
CA PRO A 446 -22.25 -18.49 25.10
C PRO A 446 -22.97 -19.11 23.90
N ALA A 447 -22.94 -20.44 23.79
CA ALA A 447 -23.62 -21.19 22.73
C ALA A 447 -25.13 -20.92 22.66
N LYS A 448 -25.81 -20.78 23.81
CA LYS A 448 -27.25 -20.50 23.90
C LYS A 448 -27.59 -19.12 23.34
N VAL A 449 -26.75 -18.12 23.58
CA VAL A 449 -26.95 -16.76 23.05
C VAL A 449 -26.79 -16.76 21.52
N ILE A 450 -25.78 -17.45 21.01
CA ILE A 450 -25.50 -17.56 19.57
C ILE A 450 -26.59 -18.36 18.85
N ALA A 451 -27.08 -19.45 19.45
CA ALA A 451 -28.24 -20.18 18.95
C ALA A 451 -29.49 -19.29 18.88
N GLY A 452 -29.66 -18.37 19.84
CA GLY A 452 -30.69 -17.34 19.79
C GLY A 452 -30.57 -16.41 18.59
N ILE A 453 -29.35 -15.91 18.31
CA ILE A 453 -29.05 -15.07 17.13
C ILE A 453 -29.36 -15.81 15.83
N LEU A 454 -28.91 -17.07 15.70
CA LEU A 454 -29.19 -17.93 14.56
C LEU A 454 -30.71 -18.08 14.33
N LYS A 455 -31.45 -18.44 15.38
CA LYS A 455 -32.91 -18.60 15.31
C LYS A 455 -33.63 -17.30 14.92
N GLN A 456 -33.19 -16.15 15.42
CA GLN A 456 -33.74 -14.84 15.05
C GLN A 456 -33.49 -14.47 13.58
N ALA A 457 -32.37 -14.92 13.02
CA ALA A 457 -32.03 -14.74 11.62
C ALA A 457 -32.74 -15.74 10.68
N GLY A 458 -33.39 -16.77 11.22
CA GLY A 458 -34.01 -17.85 10.45
C GLY A 458 -33.05 -18.99 10.11
N VAL A 459 -31.90 -19.05 10.76
CA VAL A 459 -30.90 -20.12 10.59
C VAL A 459 -31.08 -21.16 11.70
N ALA A 460 -31.09 -22.43 11.34
CA ALA A 460 -31.18 -23.51 12.30
C ALA A 460 -29.87 -23.59 13.13
N PRO A 461 -29.94 -23.74 14.46
CA PRO A 461 -28.76 -23.83 15.31
C PRO A 461 -27.96 -25.12 15.05
N GLU A 462 -26.67 -25.05 15.32
CA GLU A 462 -25.70 -26.15 15.14
C GLU A 462 -25.32 -26.72 16.51
N GLU A 463 -25.47 -28.03 16.69
CA GLU A 463 -25.22 -28.72 17.97
C GLU A 463 -23.74 -28.62 18.40
N ALA A 464 -22.82 -28.55 17.43
CA ALA A 464 -21.40 -28.38 17.67
C ALA A 464 -21.04 -27.12 18.48
N LEU A 465 -21.89 -26.08 18.46
CA LEU A 465 -21.66 -24.85 19.21
C LEU A 465 -21.74 -25.05 20.73
N ASP A 466 -22.51 -26.03 21.19
CA ASP A 466 -22.65 -26.34 22.63
C ASP A 466 -21.40 -27.01 23.21
N GLN A 467 -20.61 -27.68 22.36
CA GLN A 467 -19.37 -28.37 22.72
C GLN A 467 -18.13 -27.48 22.52
N ALA A 468 -18.30 -26.29 21.95
CA ALA A 468 -17.21 -25.39 21.61
C ALA A 468 -16.52 -24.77 22.85
N SER A 469 -15.19 -24.67 22.82
CA SER A 469 -14.41 -23.97 23.84
C SER A 469 -14.44 -22.45 23.62
N TRP A 470 -15.43 -21.79 24.19
CA TRP A 470 -15.65 -20.35 24.06
C TRP A 470 -14.63 -19.49 24.82
N ARG A 471 -14.21 -18.39 24.19
CA ARG A 471 -13.41 -17.32 24.79
C ARG A 471 -14.16 -16.01 24.70
N GLY A 472 -14.04 -15.16 25.71
CA GLY A 472 -14.67 -13.83 25.75
C GLY A 472 -13.66 -12.69 25.79
N THR A 473 -14.10 -11.49 25.40
CA THR A 473 -13.30 -10.26 25.47
C THR A 473 -13.89 -9.25 26.44
N ARG A 474 -13.13 -8.17 26.71
CA ARG A 474 -13.70 -6.92 27.24
C ARG A 474 -14.65 -6.29 26.20
N PRO A 475 -15.46 -5.28 26.58
CA PRO A 475 -16.29 -4.56 25.63
C PRO A 475 -15.46 -4.06 24.44
N LEU A 476 -15.94 -4.32 23.22
CA LEU A 476 -15.20 -4.13 21.97
C LEU A 476 -14.95 -2.64 21.69
N SER A 477 -16.02 -1.85 21.61
CA SER A 477 -15.95 -0.44 21.25
C SER A 477 -15.39 0.41 22.41
N GLN A 478 -14.12 0.79 22.29
CA GLN A 478 -13.37 1.57 23.26
C GLN A 478 -12.64 2.73 22.57
N ARG A 479 -12.71 3.92 23.18
CA ARG A 479 -11.96 5.10 22.74
C ARG A 479 -10.84 5.41 23.71
N CYS A 480 -9.75 5.94 23.19
CA CYS A 480 -8.64 6.44 24.01
C CYS A 480 -8.43 7.91 23.66
N GLY A 481 -8.36 8.80 24.65
CA GLY A 481 -8.04 10.20 24.38
C GLY A 481 -6.62 10.34 23.82
N THR A 482 -5.69 9.69 24.50
CA THR A 482 -4.24 9.83 24.31
C THR A 482 -3.62 8.50 23.92
N VAL A 483 -3.01 8.42 22.73
CA VAL A 483 -2.36 7.18 22.22
C VAL A 483 -0.83 7.22 22.30
N ALA A 484 -0.26 8.28 22.87
CA ALA A 484 1.17 8.43 23.09
C ALA A 484 1.46 9.20 24.38
N ALA A 485 2.55 8.86 25.07
CA ALA A 485 3.17 9.71 26.08
C ALA A 485 4.69 9.56 26.02
N HIS A 486 5.41 10.15 26.98
CA HIS A 486 6.87 10.10 27.06
C HIS A 486 7.41 8.68 26.89
N ARG A 487 8.08 8.43 25.75
CA ARG A 487 8.68 7.15 25.34
C ARG A 487 7.71 5.96 25.33
N LEU A 488 6.41 6.22 25.12
CA LEU A 488 5.35 5.21 25.11
C LEU A 488 4.36 5.45 23.95
N LEU A 489 4.15 4.44 23.10
CA LEU A 489 3.19 4.46 21.98
C LEU A 489 2.18 3.32 22.13
N LEU A 490 0.88 3.62 21.99
CA LEU A 490 -0.17 2.61 21.95
C LEU A 490 -0.43 2.20 20.50
N VAL A 491 -0.55 0.90 20.23
CA VAL A 491 -0.70 0.35 18.87
C VAL A 491 -1.77 -0.74 18.84
N GLY A 492 -2.47 -0.87 17.71
CA GLY A 492 -3.59 -1.81 17.54
C GLY A 492 -4.75 -1.52 18.48
N ASP A 493 -5.42 -2.56 19.00
CA ASP A 493 -6.62 -2.40 19.84
C ASP A 493 -6.34 -1.62 21.15
N ALA A 494 -5.07 -1.57 21.59
CA ALA A 494 -4.66 -0.76 22.72
C ALA A 494 -4.77 0.75 22.44
N ALA A 495 -4.70 1.20 21.18
CA ALA A 495 -4.89 2.61 20.80
C ALA A 495 -6.37 3.01 20.63
N GLY A 496 -7.28 2.04 20.72
CA GLY A 496 -8.72 2.20 20.54
C GLY A 496 -9.27 1.23 19.50
N TYR A 497 -10.51 0.80 19.70
CA TYR A 497 -11.12 -0.25 18.89
C TYR A 497 -12.60 0.05 18.67
N VAL A 498 -13.08 -0.22 17.47
CA VAL A 498 -14.49 -0.20 17.12
C VAL A 498 -14.85 -1.58 16.61
N GLU A 499 -15.99 -2.09 17.08
CA GLU A 499 -16.59 -3.36 16.65
C GLU A 499 -16.57 -3.52 15.10
N PRO A 500 -15.80 -4.51 14.57
CA PRO A 500 -15.64 -4.74 13.13
C PRO A 500 -16.63 -5.79 12.61
N PHE A 501 -16.98 -5.73 11.32
CA PHE A 501 -17.97 -6.62 10.72
C PHE A 501 -17.33 -7.72 9.85
N THR A 502 -16.32 -7.40 9.04
CA THR A 502 -15.70 -8.31 8.05
C THR A 502 -14.16 -8.20 8.03
N GLY A 503 -13.52 -8.25 9.20
CA GLY A 503 -12.05 -8.35 9.30
C GLY A 503 -11.29 -7.02 9.45
N GLU A 504 -11.98 -5.89 9.58
CA GLU A 504 -11.35 -4.56 9.68
C GLU A 504 -10.46 -4.39 10.93
N GLY A 505 -10.71 -5.18 11.97
CA GLY A 505 -9.89 -5.18 13.19
C GLY A 505 -8.45 -5.67 12.96
N MET A 506 -8.27 -6.74 12.17
CA MET A 506 -6.93 -7.26 11.87
C MET A 506 -6.15 -6.29 10.97
N ALA A 507 -6.82 -5.74 9.95
CA ALA A 507 -6.23 -4.71 9.08
C ALA A 507 -5.78 -3.47 9.89
N ALA A 508 -6.64 -2.94 10.77
CA ALA A 508 -6.29 -1.78 11.59
C ALA A 508 -5.11 -2.04 12.54
N ALA A 509 -4.98 -3.26 13.07
CA ALA A 509 -3.86 -3.64 13.92
C ALA A 509 -2.54 -3.68 13.14
N LEU A 510 -2.56 -4.27 11.94
CA LEU A 510 -1.40 -4.37 11.06
C LEU A 510 -0.98 -3.01 10.47
N GLU A 511 -1.92 -2.25 9.89
CA GLU A 511 -1.69 -0.87 9.43
C GLU A 511 -1.10 -0.01 10.56
N GLY A 512 -1.66 -0.14 11.78
CA GLY A 512 -1.16 0.55 12.97
C GLY A 512 0.29 0.18 13.30
N SER A 513 0.66 -1.09 13.19
CA SER A 513 2.03 -1.56 13.47
C SER A 513 3.05 -1.05 12.46
N LEU A 514 2.69 -1.02 11.17
CA LEU A 514 3.55 -0.50 10.10
C LEU A 514 3.88 0.98 10.31
N LEU A 515 2.86 1.77 10.69
CA LEU A 515 3.02 3.19 10.98
C LEU A 515 3.79 3.42 12.29
N ALA A 516 3.49 2.65 13.33
CA ALA A 516 4.12 2.76 14.63
C ALA A 516 5.61 2.37 14.59
N GLY A 517 5.99 1.36 13.80
CA GLY A 517 7.38 0.90 13.71
C GLY A 517 8.32 2.00 13.20
N ARG A 518 7.90 2.80 12.21
CA ARG A 518 8.67 3.96 11.72
C ARG A 518 8.84 5.05 12.77
N ILE A 519 7.75 5.41 13.46
CA ILE A 519 7.78 6.46 14.49
C ILE A 519 8.56 5.99 15.73
N ALA A 520 8.45 4.71 16.07
CA ALA A 520 9.23 4.09 17.14
C ALA A 520 10.73 4.10 16.81
N ASP A 521 11.13 3.84 15.57
CA ASP A 521 12.53 3.90 15.15
C ASP A 521 13.12 5.31 15.33
N GLN A 522 12.39 6.34 14.91
CA GLN A 522 12.76 7.75 15.14
C GLN A 522 12.85 8.07 16.64
N ALA A 523 11.91 7.55 17.43
CA ALA A 523 11.86 7.75 18.88
C ALA A 523 13.03 7.10 19.64
N ILE A 524 13.59 6.02 19.11
CA ILE A 524 14.75 5.32 19.68
C ILE A 524 15.99 6.21 19.59
N ASP A 525 16.21 6.85 18.44
CA ASP A 525 17.38 7.71 18.22
C ASP A 525 17.24 9.04 18.95
N ARG A 526 16.06 9.66 18.90
CA ARG A 526 15.82 10.94 19.57
C ARG A 526 14.37 11.11 19.97
N TRP A 527 14.10 11.11 21.27
CA TRP A 527 12.76 11.42 21.76
C TRP A 527 12.48 12.93 21.78
N SER A 528 11.26 13.30 21.42
CA SER A 528 10.72 14.63 21.69
C SER A 528 9.21 14.56 21.94
N PRO A 529 8.62 15.52 22.67
CA PRO A 529 7.16 15.60 22.81
C PRO A 529 6.40 15.68 21.47
N ARG A 530 7.07 16.15 20.40
CA ARG A 530 6.48 16.21 19.05
C ARG A 530 6.19 14.83 18.47
N ILE A 531 7.01 13.83 18.78
CA ILE A 531 6.81 12.44 18.33
C ILE A 531 5.49 11.87 18.88
N ALA A 532 5.16 12.18 20.13
CA ALA A 532 3.89 11.78 20.72
C ALA A 532 2.70 12.41 19.97
N SER A 533 2.78 13.71 19.66
CA SER A 533 1.77 14.42 18.88
C SER A 533 1.67 13.92 17.43
N GLN A 534 2.80 13.59 16.81
CA GLN A 534 2.88 13.01 15.48
C GLN A 534 2.22 11.62 15.45
N TRP A 535 2.45 10.77 16.45
CA TRP A 535 1.75 9.49 16.52
C TRP A 535 0.24 9.67 16.68
N GLN A 536 -0.17 10.59 17.54
CA GLN A 536 -1.58 10.90 17.77
C GLN A 536 -2.29 11.33 16.47
N SER A 537 -1.67 12.20 15.68
CA SER A 537 -2.25 12.71 14.42
C SER A 537 -2.26 11.64 13.33
N THR A 538 -1.15 10.92 13.14
CA THR A 538 -1.01 9.82 12.18
C THR A 538 -2.03 8.71 12.44
N TYR A 539 -2.14 8.25 13.69
CA TYR A 539 -3.13 7.24 14.08
C TYR A 539 -4.57 7.72 13.85
N THR A 540 -4.86 9.00 14.15
CA THR A 540 -6.20 9.55 13.97
C THR A 540 -6.59 9.65 12.49
N ARG A 541 -5.65 10.05 11.62
CA ARG A 541 -5.87 10.20 10.18
C ARG A 541 -6.01 8.84 9.49
N ALA A 542 -5.09 7.92 9.75
CA ALA A 542 -5.01 6.63 9.07
C ALA A 542 -6.03 5.60 9.60
N VAL A 543 -6.19 5.51 10.92
CA VAL A 543 -6.96 4.41 11.54
C VAL A 543 -8.33 4.89 12.05
N ARG A 544 -8.39 5.99 12.82
CA ARG A 544 -9.67 6.43 13.45
C ARG A 544 -10.71 6.95 12.47
N SER A 545 -10.30 7.67 11.43
CA SER A 545 -11.22 8.19 10.40
C SER A 545 -12.04 7.06 9.76
N ARG A 546 -11.39 5.92 9.52
CA ARG A 546 -11.97 4.71 8.90
C ARG A 546 -12.85 3.91 9.87
N GLN A 547 -12.48 3.85 11.16
CA GLN A 547 -13.32 3.26 12.21
C GLN A 547 -14.72 3.93 12.35
N ARG A 548 -14.92 5.14 11.81
CA ARG A 548 -16.24 5.79 11.75
C ARG A 548 -17.22 5.05 10.81
N ALA A 549 -16.73 4.44 9.74
CA ALA A 549 -17.55 3.65 8.83
C ALA A 549 -18.11 2.40 9.55
N CYS A 550 -17.23 1.63 10.23
CA CYS A 550 -17.64 0.50 11.06
C CYS A 550 -18.65 0.91 12.16
N SER A 551 -18.49 2.10 12.75
CA SER A 551 -19.43 2.62 13.75
C SER A 551 -20.85 2.85 13.18
N ARG A 552 -20.95 3.34 11.93
CA ARG A 552 -22.24 3.54 11.25
C ARG A 552 -22.90 2.21 10.89
N LEU A 553 -22.11 1.24 10.41
CA LEU A 553 -22.59 -0.11 10.11
C LEU A 553 -23.08 -0.82 11.39
N ALA A 554 -22.29 -0.76 12.47
CA ALA A 554 -22.69 -1.30 13.77
C ALA A 554 -23.99 -0.66 14.28
N TRP A 555 -24.19 0.65 14.05
CA TRP A 555 -25.45 1.33 14.36
C TRP A 555 -26.64 0.80 13.55
N LEU A 556 -26.44 0.55 12.25
CA LEU A 556 -27.48 -0.03 11.37
C LEU A 556 -27.85 -1.46 11.80
N LEU A 557 -26.86 -2.30 12.06
CA LEU A 557 -27.04 -3.71 12.45
C LEU A 557 -27.74 -3.87 13.81
N ARG A 558 -27.74 -2.82 14.65
CA ARG A 558 -28.47 -2.79 15.92
C ARG A 558 -29.96 -2.52 15.76
N ARG A 559 -30.45 -2.20 14.55
CA ARG A 559 -31.84 -1.84 14.29
C ARG A 559 -32.50 -2.87 13.37
N PRO A 560 -33.09 -3.96 13.91
CA PRO A 560 -33.62 -5.07 13.11
C PRO A 560 -34.59 -4.66 11.99
N ARG A 561 -35.40 -3.61 12.22
CA ARG A 561 -36.31 -3.08 11.20
C ARG A 561 -35.55 -2.42 10.03
N LEU A 562 -34.51 -1.64 10.32
CA LEU A 562 -33.67 -1.02 9.31
C LEU A 562 -32.78 -2.04 8.59
N THR A 563 -32.21 -3.00 9.32
CA THR A 563 -31.45 -4.11 8.72
C THR A 563 -32.33 -4.91 7.77
N ARG A 564 -33.56 -5.24 8.17
CA ARG A 564 -34.52 -5.94 7.31
C ARG A 564 -34.92 -5.10 6.10
N LEU A 565 -35.12 -3.80 6.26
CA LEU A 565 -35.40 -2.89 5.14
C LEU A 565 -34.21 -2.84 4.17
N ALA A 566 -32.98 -2.67 4.68
CA ALA A 566 -31.76 -2.68 3.88
C ALA A 566 -31.60 -4.00 3.12
N MET A 567 -31.83 -5.15 3.77
CA MET A 567 -31.81 -6.45 3.10
C MET A 567 -32.87 -6.56 2.01
N ARG A 568 -34.09 -6.05 2.23
CA ARG A 568 -35.15 -6.04 1.20
C ARG A 568 -34.79 -5.14 0.02
N LEU A 569 -34.18 -3.98 0.28
CA LEU A 569 -33.73 -3.07 -0.77
C LEU A 569 -32.63 -3.74 -1.60
N VAL A 570 -31.65 -4.38 -0.95
CA VAL A 570 -30.58 -5.11 -1.64
C VAL A 570 -31.11 -6.33 -2.40
N GLU A 571 -32.05 -7.08 -1.83
CA GLU A 571 -32.70 -8.22 -2.48
C GLU A 571 -33.51 -7.77 -3.71
N ARG A 572 -34.26 -6.67 -3.60
CA ARG A 572 -34.99 -6.06 -4.72
C ARG A 572 -34.02 -5.56 -5.80
N ASP A 573 -32.92 -4.93 -5.40
CA ASP A 573 -31.90 -4.40 -6.30
C ASP A 573 -31.07 -5.49 -7.03
N ARG A 574 -31.13 -6.74 -6.56
CA ARG A 574 -30.52 -7.91 -7.20
C ARG A 574 -31.49 -8.73 -8.04
N ARG A 575 -32.77 -8.80 -7.66
CA ARG A 575 -33.80 -9.46 -8.46
C ARG A 575 -34.22 -8.66 -9.70
N MET A 576 -33.80 -7.40 -9.84
CA MET A 576 -34.29 -6.49 -10.89
C MET A 576 -33.26 -6.11 -11.96
N GLY A 577 -32.29 -6.95 -12.32
CA GLY A 577 -31.36 -6.57 -13.37
C GLY A 577 -30.80 -7.72 -14.19
N ALA A 578 -30.84 -7.55 -15.50
CA ALA A 578 -30.01 -8.34 -16.41
C ALA A 578 -28.52 -8.05 -16.18
N SER A 579 -27.64 -9.02 -16.39
CA SER A 579 -26.18 -8.82 -16.27
C SER A 579 -25.45 -9.28 -17.52
N ILE A 580 -24.40 -8.54 -17.88
CA ILE A 580 -23.43 -8.94 -18.91
C ILE A 580 -22.45 -9.90 -18.26
N ASP A 581 -22.53 -11.18 -18.62
CA ASP A 581 -21.78 -12.25 -17.98
C ASP A 581 -20.63 -12.78 -18.84
N GLY A 582 -20.60 -12.46 -20.13
CA GLY A 582 -19.47 -12.72 -21.00
C GLY A 582 -19.43 -11.76 -22.18
N ILE A 583 -18.23 -11.46 -22.66
CA ILE A 583 -17.98 -10.60 -23.82
C ILE A 583 -17.04 -11.35 -24.75
N GLY A 584 -17.43 -11.49 -26.02
CA GLY A 584 -16.61 -12.14 -27.05
C GLY A 584 -16.21 -11.17 -28.14
N LEU A 585 -14.99 -11.27 -28.64
CA LEU A 585 -14.47 -10.38 -29.68
C LEU A 585 -13.95 -11.19 -30.87
N ALA A 586 -14.15 -10.69 -32.09
CA ALA A 586 -13.56 -11.28 -33.29
C ALA A 586 -13.14 -10.19 -34.29
N LEU A 587 -11.96 -10.41 -34.88
CA LEU A 587 -11.39 -9.58 -35.92
C LEU A 587 -11.11 -10.44 -37.17
N PRO A 588 -11.18 -9.84 -38.37
CA PRO A 588 -10.59 -10.43 -39.57
C PRO A 588 -9.12 -10.82 -39.34
N GLU A 589 -8.67 -11.86 -40.03
CA GLU A 589 -7.31 -12.40 -39.88
C GLU A 589 -6.24 -11.38 -40.29
N HIS A 590 -6.49 -10.62 -41.34
CA HIS A 590 -5.55 -9.68 -41.91
C HIS A 590 -5.84 -8.24 -41.47
N TRP A 591 -4.76 -7.44 -41.41
CA TRP A 591 -4.79 -6.04 -40.98
C TRP A 591 -3.79 -5.22 -41.79
N VAL A 592 -3.97 -3.91 -41.78
CA VAL A 592 -3.14 -2.94 -42.52
C VAL A 592 -2.77 -1.78 -41.61
N THR A 593 -1.57 -1.21 -41.78
CA THR A 593 -1.18 0.01 -41.08
C THR A 593 -1.96 1.21 -41.65
N GLN A 594 -2.14 2.26 -40.86
CA GLN A 594 -2.80 3.46 -41.34
C GLN A 594 -2.00 4.17 -42.45
N ALA A 595 -0.67 4.04 -42.44
CA ALA A 595 0.20 4.55 -43.50
C ALA A 595 -0.05 3.83 -44.83
N ASP A 596 -0.09 2.49 -44.81
CA ASP A 596 -0.35 1.70 -46.02
C ASP A 596 -1.80 1.89 -46.52
N ALA A 597 -2.76 1.98 -45.60
CA ALA A 597 -4.14 2.30 -45.94
C ALA A 597 -4.26 3.69 -46.60
N THR A 598 -3.39 4.64 -46.24
CA THR A 598 -3.31 5.95 -46.91
C THR A 598 -2.85 5.77 -48.36
N GLN A 599 -1.83 4.95 -48.60
CA GLN A 599 -1.34 4.69 -49.97
C GLN A 599 -2.44 4.04 -50.83
N HIS A 600 -3.16 3.06 -50.30
CA HIS A 600 -4.31 2.46 -50.97
C HIS A 600 -5.40 3.48 -51.28
N ALA A 601 -5.70 4.38 -50.33
CA ALA A 601 -6.70 5.42 -50.52
C ALA A 601 -6.34 6.41 -51.65
N LEU A 602 -5.07 6.78 -51.75
CA LEU A 602 -4.55 7.65 -52.79
C LEU A 602 -4.50 6.97 -54.16
N ALA A 603 -4.24 5.65 -54.19
CA ALA A 603 -4.24 4.86 -55.43
C ALA A 603 -5.66 4.62 -55.96
N THR A 604 -6.65 4.51 -55.06
CA THR A 604 -8.04 4.17 -55.42
C THR A 604 -8.84 5.40 -55.88
N SER A 605 -8.41 6.62 -55.56
CA SER A 605 -9.15 7.86 -55.88
C SER A 605 -8.50 8.70 -57.00
N ARG A 606 -9.32 9.43 -57.77
CA ARG A 606 -8.85 10.41 -58.79
C ARG A 606 -8.52 11.78 -58.19
N ALA A 607 -7.87 11.82 -57.04
CA ALA A 607 -7.61 13.06 -56.31
C ALA A 607 -6.51 13.93 -56.97
N THR A 608 -6.75 15.24 -57.05
CA THR A 608 -5.74 16.27 -57.39
C THR A 608 -4.66 16.37 -56.29
N ASN A 609 -3.51 16.97 -56.58
CA ASN A 609 -2.40 17.09 -55.60
C ASN A 609 -2.83 17.73 -54.26
N GLY A 610 -3.65 18.79 -54.30
CA GLY A 610 -4.16 19.43 -53.07
C GLY A 610 -5.10 18.53 -52.26
N GLN A 611 -5.90 17.72 -52.95
CA GLN A 611 -6.81 16.75 -52.36
C GLN A 611 -6.08 15.56 -51.74
N ARG A 612 -4.98 15.11 -52.35
CA ARG A 612 -4.08 14.08 -51.80
C ARG A 612 -3.46 14.52 -50.48
N ASN A 613 -2.90 15.72 -50.43
CA ASN A 613 -2.32 16.29 -49.20
C ASN A 613 -3.37 16.45 -48.06
N PHE A 614 -4.63 16.69 -48.41
CA PHE A 614 -5.71 16.69 -47.42
C PHE A 614 -5.99 15.27 -46.90
N ALA A 615 -6.14 14.30 -47.80
CA ALA A 615 -6.38 12.91 -47.43
C ALA A 615 -5.26 12.34 -46.55
N GLU A 616 -3.99 12.57 -46.90
CA GLU A 616 -2.84 12.16 -46.08
C GLU A 616 -2.92 12.73 -44.66
N ARG A 617 -3.22 14.04 -44.52
CA ARG A 617 -3.38 14.67 -43.21
C ARG A 617 -4.56 14.09 -42.43
N VAL A 618 -5.68 13.79 -43.09
CA VAL A 618 -6.83 13.19 -42.42
C VAL A 618 -6.48 11.80 -41.89
N TYR A 619 -5.83 10.95 -42.71
CA TYR A 619 -5.41 9.62 -42.29
C TYR A 619 -4.38 9.65 -41.17
N GLN A 620 -3.38 10.55 -41.25
CA GLN A 620 -2.35 10.74 -40.21
C GLN A 620 -2.97 11.21 -38.89
N ASN A 621 -3.99 12.06 -38.93
CA ASN A 621 -4.66 12.60 -37.75
C ASN A 621 -5.90 11.78 -37.34
N ALA A 622 -6.13 10.61 -37.92
CA ALA A 622 -7.27 9.75 -37.57
C ALA A 622 -7.13 9.13 -36.16
N GLY A 623 -5.94 9.16 -35.57
CA GLY A 623 -5.66 8.53 -34.27
C GLY A 623 -5.67 6.99 -34.35
N ILE A 624 -5.41 6.45 -35.56
CA ILE A 624 -5.44 5.02 -35.88
C ILE A 624 -4.03 4.58 -36.31
N MET A 625 -3.52 3.49 -35.73
CA MET A 625 -2.27 2.85 -36.14
C MET A 625 -2.52 1.71 -37.12
N SER A 626 -3.55 0.90 -36.88
CA SER A 626 -3.90 -0.26 -37.70
C SER A 626 -5.40 -0.48 -37.80
N ARG A 627 -5.82 -1.16 -38.87
CA ARG A 627 -7.21 -1.58 -39.09
C ARG A 627 -7.28 -2.99 -39.65
N HIS A 628 -8.30 -3.73 -39.23
CA HIS A 628 -8.60 -5.05 -39.80
C HIS A 628 -9.65 -4.93 -40.90
N SER A 629 -9.55 -5.79 -41.91
CA SER A 629 -10.53 -5.87 -42.99
C SER A 629 -10.59 -7.27 -43.57
N VAL A 630 -11.80 -7.70 -43.95
CA VAL A 630 -12.03 -8.98 -44.65
C VAL A 630 -11.61 -8.96 -46.12
N LEU A 631 -11.23 -7.79 -46.64
CA LEU A 631 -10.81 -7.59 -48.04
C LEU A 631 -9.29 -7.65 -48.23
N LEU A 632 -8.55 -7.76 -47.13
CA LEU A 632 -7.11 -7.87 -47.15
C LEU A 632 -6.69 -9.31 -47.40
N GLU A 633 -5.62 -9.51 -48.16
CA GLU A 633 -5.07 -10.81 -48.53
C GLU A 633 -3.69 -11.03 -47.88
N ALA A 634 -3.38 -12.27 -47.51
CA ALA A 634 -2.06 -12.63 -46.97
C ALA A 634 -0.93 -12.26 -47.96
N SER A 635 0.08 -11.52 -47.51
CA SER A 635 1.31 -11.38 -48.27
C SER A 635 2.13 -12.66 -48.17
N SER A 636 2.68 -13.13 -49.29
CA SER A 636 3.47 -14.37 -49.36
C SER A 636 4.87 -14.22 -48.75
N GLU A 637 5.30 -13.01 -48.37
CA GLU A 637 6.65 -12.71 -47.89
C GLU A 637 6.64 -11.77 -46.67
N VAL A 638 7.49 -12.06 -45.69
CA VAL A 638 7.65 -11.27 -44.46
C VAL A 638 8.22 -9.88 -44.82
N GLY A 639 7.41 -8.84 -44.67
CA GLY A 639 7.82 -7.45 -44.90
C GLY A 639 7.26 -6.81 -46.17
N GLU A 640 6.48 -7.52 -46.99
CA GLU A 640 5.71 -6.89 -48.08
C GLU A 640 4.38 -6.28 -47.58
N PRO A 641 3.91 -5.15 -48.17
CA PRO A 641 2.61 -4.57 -47.86
C PRO A 641 1.46 -5.56 -48.12
N VAL A 642 0.49 -5.60 -47.20
CA VAL A 642 -0.74 -6.38 -47.35
C VAL A 642 -1.51 -5.87 -48.58
N ARG A 643 -1.87 -6.78 -49.49
CA ARG A 643 -2.56 -6.47 -50.74
C ARG A 643 -4.07 -6.56 -50.55
N GLN A 644 -4.81 -5.78 -51.33
CA GLN A 644 -6.25 -5.90 -51.49
C GLN A 644 -6.55 -5.83 -52.98
N SER A 645 -7.35 -6.76 -53.50
CA SER A 645 -7.74 -6.77 -54.92
C SER A 645 -9.23 -6.45 -55.14
N TYR A 646 -9.96 -6.14 -54.07
CA TYR A 646 -11.41 -5.92 -54.15
C TYR A 646 -11.75 -4.54 -54.73
N TYR A 647 -10.92 -3.53 -54.44
CA TYR A 647 -11.05 -2.19 -54.97
C TYR A 647 -9.94 -1.88 -55.97
N ASP A 648 -10.27 -1.88 -57.25
CA ASP A 648 -9.36 -1.44 -58.31
C ASP A 648 -9.20 0.08 -58.34
N PRO A 649 -8.06 0.62 -58.82
CA PRO A 649 -7.90 2.05 -59.05
C PRO A 649 -9.02 2.65 -59.92
N ALA A 650 -9.54 3.81 -59.52
CA ALA A 650 -10.61 4.50 -60.25
C ALA A 650 -10.27 4.76 -61.73
N SER A 651 -11.01 4.14 -62.64
CA SER A 651 -10.83 4.24 -64.10
C SER A 651 -12.05 4.89 -64.78
N GLU A 652 -11.95 5.20 -66.08
CA GLU A 652 -13.12 5.75 -66.81
C GLU A 652 -14.23 4.70 -66.96
N GLN A 653 -13.84 3.42 -66.94
CA GLN A 653 -14.75 2.27 -67.06
C GLN A 653 -15.36 1.89 -65.70
N ASN A 654 -14.67 2.18 -64.59
CA ASN A 654 -15.15 1.94 -63.23
C ASN A 654 -14.87 3.15 -62.32
N PRO A 655 -15.69 4.21 -62.40
CA PRO A 655 -15.46 5.43 -61.62
C PRO A 655 -15.88 5.31 -60.14
N ASN A 656 -16.75 4.35 -59.79
CA ASN A 656 -17.41 4.28 -58.48
C ASN A 656 -17.08 3.01 -57.67
N GLY A 657 -16.33 2.07 -58.24
CA GLY A 657 -15.99 0.79 -57.60
C GLY A 657 -17.14 -0.25 -57.65
N PRO A 658 -17.01 -1.34 -56.87
CA PRO A 658 -17.98 -2.43 -56.83
C PRO A 658 -19.41 -1.97 -56.53
N SER A 659 -20.40 -2.67 -57.11
CA SER A 659 -21.81 -2.36 -56.87
C SER A 659 -22.23 -2.73 -55.45
N THR A 660 -23.36 -2.18 -54.98
CA THR A 660 -23.96 -2.60 -53.71
C THR A 660 -24.24 -4.10 -53.69
N ALA A 661 -24.61 -4.70 -54.83
CA ALA A 661 -24.83 -6.14 -54.91
C ALA A 661 -23.55 -6.95 -54.65
N ASP A 662 -22.42 -6.55 -55.25
CA ASP A 662 -21.12 -7.21 -55.04
C ASP A 662 -20.66 -7.10 -53.57
N ARG A 663 -20.92 -5.94 -52.96
CA ARG A 663 -20.60 -5.67 -51.54
C ARG A 663 -21.45 -6.54 -50.61
N MET A 664 -22.74 -6.71 -50.91
CA MET A 664 -23.62 -7.57 -50.11
C MET A 664 -23.29 -9.07 -50.27
N GLU A 665 -22.79 -9.50 -51.42
CA GLU A 665 -22.29 -10.86 -51.59
C GLU A 665 -21.07 -11.13 -50.71
N SER A 666 -20.10 -10.21 -50.72
CA SER A 666 -18.94 -10.28 -49.83
C SER A 666 -19.33 -10.21 -48.34
N TYR A 667 -20.31 -9.37 -48.00
CA TYR A 667 -20.86 -9.31 -46.64
C TYR A 667 -21.44 -10.67 -46.21
N ARG A 668 -22.24 -11.31 -47.08
CA ARG A 668 -22.83 -12.63 -46.82
C ARG A 668 -21.76 -13.68 -46.53
N ALA A 669 -20.70 -13.70 -47.33
CA ALA A 669 -19.61 -14.66 -47.19
C ALA A 669 -18.84 -14.50 -45.86
N ASN A 670 -18.61 -13.27 -45.41
CA ASN A 670 -17.67 -12.98 -44.33
C ASN A 670 -18.32 -12.72 -42.95
N ALA A 671 -19.52 -12.12 -42.92
CA ALA A 671 -20.15 -11.69 -41.67
C ALA A 671 -20.43 -12.87 -40.72
N SER A 672 -20.86 -14.01 -41.28
CA SER A 672 -21.18 -15.20 -40.48
C SER A 672 -19.95 -15.77 -39.76
N VAL A 673 -18.77 -15.75 -40.40
CA VAL A 673 -17.52 -16.26 -39.83
C VAL A 673 -17.12 -15.46 -38.59
N LEU A 674 -17.17 -14.12 -38.68
CA LEU A 674 -16.87 -13.26 -37.52
C LEU A 674 -17.95 -13.36 -36.45
N ALA A 675 -19.22 -13.47 -36.83
CA ALA A 675 -20.34 -13.66 -35.91
C ALA A 675 -20.12 -14.90 -35.03
N HIS A 676 -19.80 -16.04 -35.67
CA HIS A 676 -19.55 -17.31 -34.98
C HIS A 676 -18.40 -17.21 -33.99
N ARG A 677 -17.27 -16.63 -34.41
CA ARG A 677 -16.09 -16.47 -33.55
C ARG A 677 -16.38 -15.61 -32.33
N ALA A 678 -17.02 -14.45 -32.53
CA ALA A 678 -17.36 -13.56 -31.42
C ALA A 678 -18.37 -14.22 -30.47
N ALA A 679 -19.39 -14.89 -30.99
CA ALA A 679 -20.39 -15.56 -30.19
C ALA A 679 -19.83 -16.75 -29.39
N ALA A 680 -18.96 -17.56 -30.00
CA ALA A 680 -18.26 -18.64 -29.31
C ALA A 680 -17.36 -18.12 -28.17
N ASP A 681 -16.60 -17.04 -28.42
CA ASP A 681 -15.75 -16.40 -27.41
C ASP A 681 -16.61 -15.86 -26.24
N ALA A 682 -17.76 -15.25 -26.52
CA ALA A 682 -18.66 -14.72 -25.48
C ALA A 682 -19.27 -15.83 -24.60
N LEU A 683 -19.69 -16.95 -25.22
CA LEU A 683 -20.23 -18.10 -24.51
C LEU A 683 -19.16 -18.77 -23.62
N ALA A 684 -17.93 -18.89 -24.13
CA ALA A 684 -16.80 -19.41 -23.38
C ALA A 684 -16.45 -18.50 -22.18
N ASP A 685 -16.38 -17.19 -22.40
CA ASP A 685 -16.12 -16.18 -21.36
C ASP A 685 -17.20 -16.22 -20.26
N ALA A 686 -18.46 -16.45 -20.63
CA ALA A 686 -19.57 -16.57 -19.68
C ALA A 686 -19.65 -17.94 -18.96
N GLY A 687 -18.93 -18.96 -19.46
CA GLY A 687 -19.08 -20.35 -19.02
C GLY A 687 -20.47 -20.93 -19.30
N VAL A 688 -21.08 -20.56 -20.43
CA VAL A 688 -22.44 -20.94 -20.82
C VAL A 688 -22.41 -21.84 -22.04
N ALA A 689 -23.17 -22.94 -22.00
CA ALA A 689 -23.32 -23.83 -23.16
C ALA A 689 -24.29 -23.21 -24.18
N ALA A 690 -24.02 -23.41 -25.47
CA ALA A 690 -24.78 -22.80 -26.57
C ALA A 690 -26.28 -23.15 -26.53
N GLU A 691 -26.62 -24.36 -26.07
CA GLU A 691 -27.98 -24.87 -25.92
C GLU A 691 -28.79 -24.11 -24.85
N GLN A 692 -28.12 -23.40 -23.94
CA GLN A 692 -28.76 -22.62 -22.88
C GLN A 692 -29.24 -21.25 -23.38
N VAL A 693 -28.83 -20.82 -24.57
CA VAL A 693 -29.26 -19.56 -25.17
C VAL A 693 -30.74 -19.64 -25.54
N THR A 694 -31.56 -18.79 -24.91
CA THR A 694 -33.01 -18.74 -25.14
C THR A 694 -33.42 -17.65 -26.14
N GLN A 695 -32.58 -16.62 -26.29
CA GLN A 695 -32.81 -15.48 -27.17
C GLN A 695 -31.53 -15.12 -27.92
N LEU A 696 -31.67 -14.79 -29.20
CA LEU A 696 -30.59 -14.32 -30.08
C LEU A 696 -30.93 -12.92 -30.58
N VAL A 697 -30.08 -11.95 -30.24
CA VAL A 697 -30.15 -10.58 -30.74
C VAL A 697 -28.98 -10.35 -31.70
N THR A 698 -29.26 -10.02 -32.95
CA THR A 698 -28.20 -9.68 -33.93
C THR A 698 -28.20 -8.19 -34.23
N VAL A 699 -27.03 -7.62 -34.47
CA VAL A 699 -26.84 -6.19 -34.75
C VAL A 699 -25.93 -6.03 -35.97
N SER A 700 -26.36 -5.25 -36.96
CA SER A 700 -25.48 -4.79 -38.04
C SER A 700 -26.07 -3.58 -38.78
N CYS A 701 -25.22 -2.69 -39.28
CA CYS A 701 -25.61 -1.62 -40.21
C CYS A 701 -24.84 -1.62 -41.54
N SER A 702 -23.90 -2.55 -41.71
CA SER A 702 -23.02 -2.65 -42.89
C SER A 702 -23.44 -3.72 -43.89
N GLY A 703 -24.53 -4.45 -43.67
CA GLY A 703 -25.07 -5.30 -44.73
C GLY A 703 -26.38 -6.00 -44.40
N PHE A 704 -27.09 -6.41 -45.44
CA PHE A 704 -28.38 -7.10 -45.36
C PHE A 704 -28.43 -8.28 -46.32
N TYR A 705 -28.86 -9.42 -45.81
CA TYR A 705 -29.34 -10.54 -46.61
C TYR A 705 -30.30 -11.38 -45.78
N ALA A 706 -31.23 -12.06 -46.45
CA ALA A 706 -32.19 -12.96 -45.81
C ALA A 706 -32.19 -14.31 -46.53
N PRO A 707 -32.11 -15.45 -45.80
CA PRO A 707 -31.90 -15.57 -44.35
C PRO A 707 -30.54 -15.03 -43.90
N GLY A 708 -30.46 -14.34 -42.76
CA GLY A 708 -29.27 -13.63 -42.30
C GLY A 708 -28.26 -14.50 -41.55
N PHE A 709 -27.22 -13.87 -40.99
CA PHE A 709 -26.21 -14.56 -40.19
C PHE A 709 -26.74 -15.11 -38.86
N ASP A 710 -27.93 -14.68 -38.44
CA ASP A 710 -28.66 -15.25 -37.30
C ASP A 710 -28.98 -16.74 -37.51
N ILE A 711 -29.36 -17.13 -38.74
CA ILE A 711 -29.57 -18.55 -39.08
C ILE A 711 -28.25 -19.32 -39.08
N SER A 712 -27.19 -18.72 -39.60
CA SER A 712 -25.85 -19.33 -39.56
C SER A 712 -25.42 -19.60 -38.11
N LEU A 713 -25.63 -18.63 -37.20
CA LEU A 713 -25.35 -18.77 -35.77
C LEU A 713 -26.09 -19.95 -35.13
N ILE A 714 -27.38 -20.14 -35.45
CA ILE A 714 -28.20 -21.24 -34.92
C ILE A 714 -27.72 -22.62 -35.38
N GLN A 715 -27.15 -22.69 -36.58
CA GLN A 715 -26.68 -23.95 -37.16
C GLN A 715 -25.24 -24.28 -36.73
N GLY A 716 -24.36 -23.27 -36.67
CA GLY A 716 -22.93 -23.47 -36.37
C GLY A 716 -22.59 -23.42 -34.89
N LEU A 717 -23.37 -22.69 -34.07
CA LEU A 717 -23.42 -22.90 -32.62
C LEU A 717 -24.70 -23.70 -32.39
N PRO A 718 -24.67 -24.87 -31.74
CA PRO A 718 -25.85 -25.74 -31.60
C PRO A 718 -26.93 -25.12 -30.69
N LEU A 719 -27.50 -23.97 -31.07
CA LEU A 719 -28.56 -23.27 -30.36
C LEU A 719 -29.86 -24.06 -30.48
N ALA A 720 -30.75 -23.89 -29.49
CA ALA A 720 -32.05 -24.53 -29.55
C ALA A 720 -32.85 -24.08 -30.80
N ALA A 721 -33.49 -25.01 -31.50
CA ALA A 721 -34.29 -24.70 -32.70
C ALA A 721 -35.45 -23.72 -32.42
N GLY A 722 -35.89 -23.61 -31.16
CA GLY A 722 -36.91 -22.66 -30.69
C GLY A 722 -36.37 -21.33 -30.17
N VAL A 723 -35.09 -21.00 -30.36
CA VAL A 723 -34.49 -19.75 -29.89
C VAL A 723 -35.24 -18.54 -30.47
N GLY A 724 -35.61 -17.59 -29.60
CA GLY A 724 -36.21 -16.33 -30.05
C GLY A 724 -35.19 -15.48 -30.80
N ARG A 725 -35.60 -14.76 -31.84
CA ARG A 725 -34.68 -13.98 -32.69
C ARG A 725 -35.15 -12.55 -32.86
N THR A 726 -34.23 -11.61 -32.66
CA THR A 726 -34.44 -10.18 -32.95
C THR A 726 -33.24 -9.62 -33.70
N HIS A 727 -33.46 -8.95 -34.83
CA HIS A 727 -32.41 -8.22 -35.55
C HIS A 727 -32.56 -6.71 -35.35
N VAL A 728 -31.49 -6.05 -34.90
CA VAL A 728 -31.37 -4.60 -34.79
C VAL A 728 -30.51 -4.12 -35.95
N GLY A 729 -31.18 -3.82 -37.07
CA GLY A 729 -30.54 -3.43 -38.33
C GLY A 729 -30.43 -1.92 -38.51
N PHE A 730 -29.41 -1.47 -39.23
CA PHE A 730 -29.27 -0.11 -39.79
C PHE A 730 -29.26 1.06 -38.77
N MET A 731 -28.81 0.80 -37.53
CA MET A 731 -28.77 1.82 -36.47
C MET A 731 -27.44 2.59 -36.38
N GLY A 732 -26.45 2.26 -37.19
CA GLY A 732 -25.12 2.89 -37.14
C GLY A 732 -24.30 2.49 -35.90
N CYS A 733 -23.33 3.34 -35.56
CA CYS A 733 -22.28 3.06 -34.58
C CYS A 733 -22.77 2.82 -33.14
N HIS A 734 -23.97 3.28 -32.76
CA HIS A 734 -24.56 2.98 -31.45
C HIS A 734 -25.41 1.69 -31.44
N GLY A 735 -25.44 0.94 -32.54
CA GLY A 735 -26.32 -0.22 -32.72
C GLY A 735 -26.20 -1.29 -31.63
N ALA A 736 -24.99 -1.51 -31.09
CA ALA A 736 -24.78 -2.49 -30.03
C ALA A 736 -25.48 -2.09 -28.72
N LEU A 737 -25.60 -0.79 -28.42
CA LEU A 737 -26.33 -0.30 -27.25
C LEU A 737 -27.85 -0.45 -27.42
N ASN A 738 -28.34 -0.32 -28.66
CA ASN A 738 -29.73 -0.66 -29.00
C ASN A 738 -30.00 -2.15 -28.83
N GLY A 739 -29.08 -2.99 -29.33
CA GLY A 739 -29.14 -4.43 -29.09
C GLY A 739 -29.12 -4.76 -27.60
N LEU A 740 -28.28 -4.08 -26.81
CA LEU A 740 -28.16 -4.29 -25.37
C LEU A 740 -29.45 -3.92 -24.64
N ARG A 741 -30.12 -2.84 -25.06
CA ARG A 741 -31.44 -2.45 -24.54
C ARG A 741 -32.48 -3.54 -24.82
N VAL A 742 -32.48 -4.14 -26.01
CA VAL A 742 -33.35 -5.28 -26.35
C VAL A 742 -33.02 -6.49 -25.50
N ALA A 743 -31.74 -6.86 -25.41
CA ALA A 743 -31.28 -8.01 -24.65
C ALA A 743 -31.62 -7.88 -23.15
N ARG A 744 -31.39 -6.71 -22.57
CA ARG A 744 -31.81 -6.39 -21.21
C ARG A 744 -33.31 -6.54 -21.03
N SER A 745 -34.11 -5.97 -21.93
CA SER A 745 -35.58 -6.06 -21.83
C SER A 745 -36.09 -7.50 -21.88
N LEU A 746 -35.47 -8.34 -22.72
CA LEU A 746 -35.78 -9.78 -22.79
C LEU A 746 -35.39 -10.51 -21.50
N ALA A 747 -34.20 -10.23 -20.97
CA ALA A 747 -33.70 -10.82 -19.72
C ALA A 747 -34.44 -10.32 -18.45
N GLU A 748 -34.99 -9.11 -18.48
CA GLU A 748 -35.85 -8.59 -17.42
C GLU A 748 -37.28 -9.16 -17.49
N ALA A 749 -37.79 -9.42 -18.70
CA ALA A 749 -39.10 -10.04 -18.90
C ALA A 749 -39.12 -11.52 -18.49
N ASP A 750 -38.01 -12.24 -18.69
CA ASP A 750 -37.81 -13.62 -18.25
C ASP A 750 -36.50 -13.73 -17.45
N PRO A 751 -36.55 -13.80 -16.10
CA PRO A 751 -35.37 -13.91 -15.24
C PRO A 751 -34.49 -15.14 -15.51
N SER A 752 -35.01 -16.17 -16.18
CA SER A 752 -34.26 -17.37 -16.57
C SER A 752 -33.60 -17.26 -17.95
N ALA A 753 -33.90 -16.20 -18.71
CA ALA A 753 -33.40 -16.05 -20.07
C ALA A 753 -31.88 -15.86 -20.12
N THR A 754 -31.29 -16.45 -21.14
CA THR A 754 -29.91 -16.23 -21.55
C THR A 754 -29.94 -15.70 -22.97
N VAL A 755 -29.59 -14.42 -23.11
CA VAL A 755 -29.62 -13.70 -24.38
C VAL A 755 -28.20 -13.61 -24.95
N LEU A 756 -28.02 -14.13 -26.15
CA LEU A 756 -26.80 -13.95 -26.93
C LEU A 756 -27.00 -12.75 -27.86
N LEU A 757 -26.26 -11.68 -27.65
CA LEU A 757 -26.21 -10.53 -28.54
C LEU A 757 -24.97 -10.63 -29.42
N VAL A 758 -25.10 -10.50 -30.74
CA VAL A 758 -23.96 -10.54 -31.68
C VAL A 758 -24.01 -9.35 -32.63
N ALA A 759 -23.02 -8.46 -32.52
CA ALA A 759 -22.82 -7.32 -33.41
C ALA A 759 -21.71 -7.59 -34.41
N VAL A 760 -21.99 -7.41 -35.70
CA VAL A 760 -21.04 -7.67 -36.79
C VAL A 760 -21.04 -6.51 -37.76
N GLU A 761 -19.87 -5.99 -38.08
CA GLU A 761 -19.72 -4.90 -39.04
C GLU A 761 -18.54 -5.13 -39.98
N LEU A 762 -18.79 -4.98 -41.28
CA LEU A 762 -17.81 -5.07 -42.35
C LEU A 762 -17.78 -3.72 -43.09
N CYS A 763 -17.39 -2.66 -42.39
CA CYS A 763 -17.43 -1.30 -42.91
C CYS A 763 -16.45 -1.07 -44.09
N SER A 764 -15.39 -1.87 -44.19
CA SER A 764 -14.44 -1.83 -45.31
C SER A 764 -15.10 -2.15 -46.66
N LEU A 765 -16.24 -2.86 -46.66
CA LEU A 765 -17.07 -3.09 -47.84
C LEU A 765 -17.75 -1.85 -48.38
N HIS A 766 -17.67 -0.70 -47.71
CA HIS A 766 -18.34 0.54 -48.12
C HIS A 766 -17.35 1.68 -48.41
N TYR A 767 -16.15 1.33 -48.84
CA TYR A 767 -15.15 2.31 -49.28
C TYR A 767 -15.65 3.13 -50.48
N GLN A 768 -15.51 4.46 -50.39
CA GLN A 768 -16.02 5.42 -51.36
C GLN A 768 -14.90 5.96 -52.28
N TYR A 769 -15.14 5.98 -53.59
CA TYR A 769 -14.17 6.41 -54.61
C TYR A 769 -14.17 7.93 -54.81
N ASP A 770 -15.33 8.55 -54.66
CA ASP A 770 -15.53 9.97 -54.88
C ASP A 770 -14.88 10.83 -53.79
N TRP A 771 -14.48 12.03 -54.18
CA TRP A 771 -13.79 12.97 -53.31
C TRP A 771 -14.76 13.97 -52.68
N THR A 772 -15.04 13.82 -51.39
CA THR A 772 -15.55 14.87 -50.51
C THR A 772 -14.88 14.80 -49.14
N PRO A 773 -14.70 15.91 -48.41
CA PRO A 773 -14.08 15.88 -47.09
C PRO A 773 -14.72 14.87 -46.14
N GLN A 774 -16.05 14.75 -46.15
CA GLN A 774 -16.79 13.80 -45.31
C GLN A 774 -16.50 12.34 -45.68
N ARG A 775 -16.44 12.01 -46.98
CA ARG A 775 -16.13 10.65 -47.46
C ARG A 775 -14.69 10.26 -47.15
N ILE A 776 -13.74 11.18 -47.29
CA ILE A 776 -12.33 10.95 -46.93
C ILE A 776 -12.17 10.68 -45.43
N VAL A 777 -12.85 11.45 -44.57
CA VAL A 777 -12.88 11.19 -43.12
C VAL A 777 -13.45 9.79 -42.85
N SER A 778 -14.56 9.43 -43.48
CA SER A 778 -15.19 8.12 -43.32
C SER A 778 -14.25 6.96 -43.71
N ASN A 779 -13.65 7.03 -44.90
CA ASN A 779 -12.69 6.05 -45.40
C ASN A 779 -11.46 5.88 -44.49
N SER A 780 -11.05 6.97 -43.81
CA SER A 780 -9.89 6.95 -42.91
C SER A 780 -10.16 6.27 -41.55
N LEU A 781 -11.42 6.19 -41.14
CA LEU A 781 -11.80 5.75 -39.79
C LEU A 781 -12.25 4.29 -39.74
N PHE A 782 -13.05 3.86 -40.71
CA PHE A 782 -13.79 2.61 -40.61
C PHE A 782 -12.95 1.34 -40.81
N ALA A 783 -13.29 0.29 -40.08
CA ALA A 783 -12.68 -1.03 -40.09
C ALA A 783 -13.74 -2.13 -39.93
N ASP A 784 -13.32 -3.39 -39.97
CA ASP A 784 -14.20 -4.55 -39.80
C ASP A 784 -13.99 -5.22 -38.45
N GLY A 785 -15.07 -5.76 -37.87
CA GLY A 785 -15.01 -6.53 -36.64
C GLY A 785 -16.36 -7.05 -36.18
N ALA A 786 -16.32 -7.93 -35.18
CA ALA A 786 -17.50 -8.43 -34.51
C ALA A 786 -17.28 -8.50 -33.00
N ALA A 787 -18.36 -8.33 -32.24
CA ALA A 787 -18.37 -8.52 -30.80
C ALA A 787 -19.70 -9.12 -30.37
N ALA A 788 -19.68 -9.92 -29.31
CA ALA A 788 -20.87 -10.55 -28.76
C ALA A 788 -20.93 -10.39 -27.23
N LEU A 789 -22.15 -10.42 -26.69
CA LEU A 789 -22.43 -10.39 -25.25
C LEU A 789 -23.32 -11.57 -24.88
N VAL A 790 -23.05 -12.16 -23.73
CA VAL A 790 -24.01 -13.03 -23.02
C VAL A 790 -24.67 -12.20 -21.93
N VAL A 791 -25.97 -11.93 -22.08
CA VAL A 791 -26.77 -11.18 -21.12
C VAL A 791 -27.74 -12.13 -20.43
N ARG A 792 -27.67 -12.25 -19.11
CA ARG A 792 -28.50 -13.19 -18.34
C ARG A 792 -29.50 -12.48 -17.44
N GLY A 793 -30.69 -13.06 -17.33
CA GLY A 793 -31.68 -12.66 -16.34
C GLY A 793 -31.23 -12.98 -14.91
N ALA A 794 -31.95 -12.42 -13.93
CA ALA A 794 -31.54 -12.46 -12.54
C ALA A 794 -31.37 -13.88 -11.95
N ASP A 795 -32.12 -14.88 -12.44
CA ASP A 795 -32.04 -16.27 -11.97
C ASP A 795 -30.92 -17.06 -12.68
N ALA A 796 -30.55 -16.66 -13.90
CA ALA A 796 -29.53 -17.33 -14.71
C ALA A 796 -28.11 -16.76 -14.48
N ALA A 797 -27.99 -15.54 -13.92
CA ALA A 797 -26.73 -14.85 -13.71
C ALA A 797 -25.78 -15.56 -12.71
N SER A 798 -24.48 -15.62 -13.01
CA SER A 798 -23.47 -16.29 -12.15
C SER A 798 -23.02 -15.45 -10.94
N GLY A 799 -23.43 -14.18 -10.88
CA GLY A 799 -23.06 -13.23 -9.83
C GLY A 799 -21.70 -12.55 -10.00
N GLY A 800 -20.95 -12.87 -11.07
CA GLY A 800 -19.66 -12.25 -11.43
C GLY A 800 -19.71 -11.23 -12.57
N GLY A 801 -20.78 -11.18 -13.35
CA GLY A 801 -20.95 -10.26 -14.48
C GLY A 801 -21.29 -8.82 -14.09
N LEU A 802 -21.32 -7.92 -15.08
CA LEU A 802 -21.68 -6.50 -14.92
C LEU A 802 -23.20 -6.32 -14.94
N PRO A 803 -23.86 -5.96 -13.82
CA PRO A 803 -25.30 -5.74 -13.80
C PRO A 803 -25.67 -4.47 -14.57
N ILE A 804 -26.61 -4.58 -15.51
CA ILE A 804 -27.13 -3.46 -16.29
C ILE A 804 -28.27 -2.82 -15.51
N ARG A 805 -28.09 -1.56 -15.11
CA ARG A 805 -29.04 -0.79 -14.30
C ARG A 805 -30.08 -0.09 -15.15
N ASP A 806 -29.61 0.56 -16.20
CA ASP A 806 -30.45 1.42 -17.00
C ASP A 806 -29.92 1.64 -18.41
N ASN A 807 -30.79 2.10 -19.29
CA ASN A 807 -30.45 2.55 -20.64
C ASN A 807 -31.09 3.92 -20.88
N TRP A 808 -30.42 4.75 -21.66
CA TRP A 808 -30.90 6.08 -22.03
C TRP A 808 -30.70 6.31 -23.52
N SER A 809 -31.64 7.02 -24.15
CA SER A 809 -31.65 7.34 -25.57
C SER A 809 -32.11 8.79 -25.74
N HIS A 810 -31.43 9.54 -26.60
CA HIS A 810 -31.78 10.93 -26.91
C HIS A 810 -31.29 11.32 -28.30
N VAL A 811 -32.11 12.06 -29.04
CA VAL A 811 -31.75 12.62 -30.35
C VAL A 811 -31.52 14.11 -30.17
N ALA A 812 -30.37 14.63 -30.61
CA ALA A 812 -30.06 16.04 -30.51
C ALA A 812 -31.00 16.90 -31.38
N ASP A 813 -31.32 18.11 -30.94
CA ASP A 813 -32.19 19.02 -31.68
C ASP A 813 -31.55 19.45 -33.00
N ASN A 814 -32.36 19.58 -34.07
CA ASN A 814 -31.92 20.03 -35.41
C ASN A 814 -30.72 19.28 -35.98
N SER A 815 -30.58 17.99 -35.66
CA SER A 815 -29.38 17.21 -35.98
C SER A 815 -29.58 16.19 -37.11
N ALA A 816 -30.73 16.16 -37.80
CA ALA A 816 -31.08 15.08 -38.74
C ALA A 816 -30.00 14.76 -39.79
N ASP A 817 -29.32 15.79 -40.32
CA ASP A 817 -28.28 15.66 -41.34
C ASP A 817 -26.85 15.62 -40.76
N ALA A 818 -26.70 15.64 -39.43
CA ALA A 818 -25.39 15.70 -38.78
C ALA A 818 -24.60 14.38 -38.97
N MET A 819 -25.30 13.25 -38.96
CA MET A 819 -24.77 11.96 -39.36
C MET A 819 -25.85 11.20 -40.12
N THR A 820 -25.55 10.75 -41.34
CA THR A 820 -26.49 9.99 -42.18
C THR A 820 -25.87 8.72 -42.71
N TRP A 821 -26.74 7.75 -43.02
CA TRP A 821 -26.37 6.46 -43.58
C TRP A 821 -27.39 6.08 -44.66
N ASN A 822 -26.99 6.18 -45.93
CA ASN A 822 -27.88 5.98 -47.08
C ASN A 822 -27.43 4.79 -47.92
N ILE A 823 -28.37 4.03 -48.50
CA ILE A 823 -28.04 2.94 -49.42
C ILE A 823 -27.99 3.51 -50.85
N GLY A 824 -26.81 3.50 -51.47
CA GLY A 824 -26.61 3.87 -52.87
C GLY A 824 -26.46 2.64 -53.77
N ASP A 825 -26.15 2.88 -55.04
CA ASP A 825 -25.91 1.82 -56.03
C ASP A 825 -24.50 1.19 -55.93
N HIS A 826 -23.57 1.87 -55.25
CA HIS A 826 -22.15 1.46 -55.11
C HIS A 826 -21.68 1.43 -53.64
N GLY A 827 -22.55 0.96 -52.75
CA GLY A 827 -22.30 0.80 -51.32
C GLY A 827 -23.19 1.68 -50.45
N PHE A 828 -22.94 1.63 -49.14
CA PHE A 828 -23.63 2.45 -48.16
C PHE A 828 -22.83 3.74 -47.93
N GLU A 829 -23.50 4.86 -48.10
CA GLU A 829 -22.90 6.18 -48.07
C GLU A 829 -23.08 6.79 -46.69
N MET A 830 -21.97 6.98 -45.97
CA MET A 830 -21.95 7.79 -44.77
C MET A 830 -21.71 9.25 -45.09
N THR A 831 -22.43 10.13 -44.40
CA THR A 831 -22.00 11.51 -44.23
C THR A 831 -21.82 11.85 -42.75
N LEU A 832 -20.79 12.63 -42.45
CA LEU A 832 -20.49 13.13 -41.12
C LEU A 832 -20.26 14.63 -41.18
N SER A 833 -21.18 15.40 -40.58
CA SER A 833 -21.09 16.85 -40.49
C SER A 833 -19.94 17.26 -39.55
N PRO A 834 -19.17 18.32 -39.87
CA PRO A 834 -18.19 18.88 -38.95
C PRO A 834 -18.79 19.45 -37.66
N GLU A 835 -20.12 19.61 -37.58
CA GLU A 835 -20.84 20.15 -36.42
C GLU A 835 -21.07 19.12 -35.30
N VAL A 836 -20.88 17.82 -35.58
CA VAL A 836 -21.14 16.74 -34.61
C VAL A 836 -20.47 16.96 -33.24
N PRO A 837 -19.18 17.34 -33.14
CA PRO A 837 -18.55 17.65 -31.85
C PRO A 837 -19.29 18.74 -31.06
N GLY A 838 -19.72 19.81 -31.74
CA GLY A 838 -20.46 20.91 -31.10
C GLY A 838 -21.85 20.49 -30.63
N LEU A 839 -22.53 19.61 -31.37
CA LEU A 839 -23.82 19.05 -30.96
C LEU A 839 -23.68 18.15 -29.73
N ILE A 840 -22.59 17.38 -29.62
CA ILE A 840 -22.26 16.57 -28.43
C ILE A 840 -22.04 17.50 -27.22
N ASP A 841 -21.20 18.52 -27.37
CA ASP A 841 -20.89 19.48 -26.29
C ASP A 841 -22.14 20.16 -25.72
N GLN A 842 -23.11 20.50 -26.58
CA GLN A 842 -24.35 21.15 -26.19
C GLN A 842 -25.35 20.18 -25.55
N THR A 843 -25.46 18.97 -26.10
CA THR A 843 -26.56 18.05 -25.76
C THR A 843 -26.21 17.13 -24.59
N LEU A 844 -24.98 16.62 -24.54
CA LEU A 844 -24.60 15.54 -23.64
C LEU A 844 -24.58 15.92 -22.16
N PRO A 845 -24.00 17.06 -21.72
CA PRO A 845 -23.81 17.33 -20.29
C PRO A 845 -25.11 17.39 -19.46
N PRO A 846 -26.12 18.21 -19.82
CA PRO A 846 -27.31 18.33 -18.99
C PRO A 846 -28.12 17.03 -18.94
N ARG A 847 -28.08 16.24 -20.02
CA ARG A 847 -28.81 14.98 -20.11
C ARG A 847 -28.13 13.86 -19.34
N MET A 848 -26.80 13.78 -19.42
CA MET A 848 -26.01 12.81 -18.64
C MET A 848 -26.15 13.08 -17.15
N ASP A 849 -26.07 14.34 -16.73
CA ASP A 849 -26.27 14.73 -15.33
C ASP A 849 -27.67 14.36 -14.82
N GLU A 850 -28.72 14.67 -15.60
CA GLU A 850 -30.10 14.31 -15.26
C GLU A 850 -30.28 12.79 -15.14
N TRP A 851 -29.72 12.02 -16.07
CA TRP A 851 -29.85 10.56 -16.09
C TRP A 851 -29.09 9.89 -14.94
N LEU A 852 -27.83 10.28 -14.69
CA LEU A 852 -27.04 9.75 -13.58
C LEU A 852 -27.64 10.11 -12.21
N ALA A 853 -28.23 11.30 -12.07
CA ALA A 853 -28.88 11.72 -10.84
C ALA A 853 -30.05 10.80 -10.42
N ARG A 854 -30.75 10.16 -11.38
CA ARG A 854 -31.80 9.17 -11.09
C ARG A 854 -31.28 7.93 -10.37
N HIS A 855 -29.97 7.70 -10.43
CA HIS A 855 -29.27 6.56 -9.84
C HIS A 855 -28.36 6.96 -8.67
N ASP A 856 -28.54 8.18 -8.12
CA ASP A 856 -27.68 8.75 -7.07
C ASP A 856 -26.19 8.81 -7.46
N LEU A 857 -25.90 9.03 -8.74
CA LEU A 857 -24.55 9.16 -9.29
C LEU A 857 -24.32 10.54 -9.91
N THR A 858 -23.07 10.97 -9.89
CA THR A 858 -22.56 12.08 -10.70
C THR A 858 -21.54 11.58 -11.71
N VAL A 859 -21.18 12.39 -12.70
CA VAL A 859 -20.09 12.07 -13.65
C VAL A 859 -18.80 11.66 -12.93
N ALA A 860 -18.50 12.27 -11.78
CA ALA A 860 -17.33 11.96 -10.96
C ALA A 860 -17.40 10.60 -10.23
N ASP A 861 -18.60 10.02 -10.08
CA ASP A 861 -18.79 8.70 -9.46
C ASP A 861 -18.68 7.56 -10.48
N VAL A 862 -18.69 7.86 -11.78
CA VAL A 862 -18.51 6.88 -12.85
C VAL A 862 -17.03 6.48 -12.91
N GLN A 863 -16.77 5.20 -12.73
CA GLN A 863 -15.41 4.66 -12.71
C GLN A 863 -14.91 4.33 -14.11
N ASN A 864 -15.78 3.75 -14.95
CA ASN A 864 -15.42 3.28 -16.29
C ASN A 864 -16.26 4.01 -17.35
N TRP A 865 -15.61 4.59 -18.35
CA TRP A 865 -16.25 5.29 -19.48
C TRP A 865 -15.99 4.55 -20.79
N ALA A 866 -16.91 3.65 -21.15
CA ALA A 866 -16.89 2.96 -22.44
C ALA A 866 -17.52 3.84 -23.53
N VAL A 867 -16.81 4.88 -23.95
CA VAL A 867 -17.26 5.79 -25.01
C VAL A 867 -16.88 5.22 -26.37
N HIS A 868 -17.86 5.10 -27.27
CA HIS A 868 -17.64 4.68 -28.65
C HIS A 868 -16.66 5.63 -29.36
N PRO A 869 -15.52 5.14 -29.84
CA PRO A 869 -14.54 5.97 -30.51
C PRO A 869 -14.90 6.14 -31.99
N GLY A 870 -15.91 6.96 -32.29
CA GLY A 870 -16.31 7.24 -33.67
C GLY A 870 -15.23 7.97 -34.48
N GLY A 871 -14.29 8.61 -33.78
CA GLY A 871 -13.11 9.32 -34.27
C GLY A 871 -12.51 10.16 -33.13
N PRO A 872 -11.29 10.72 -33.31
CA PRO A 872 -10.60 11.45 -32.23
C PRO A 872 -11.39 12.67 -31.74
N LYS A 873 -12.05 13.39 -32.67
CA LYS A 873 -12.89 14.56 -32.35
C LYS A 873 -14.13 14.23 -31.52
N ILE A 874 -14.69 13.03 -31.66
CA ILE A 874 -15.85 12.61 -30.85
C ILE A 874 -15.40 12.34 -29.40
N LEU A 875 -14.24 11.72 -29.23
CA LEU A 875 -13.66 11.49 -27.90
C LEU A 875 -13.30 12.82 -27.22
N GLU A 876 -12.68 13.73 -27.95
CA GLU A 876 -12.37 15.09 -27.47
C GLU A 876 -13.63 15.86 -27.05
N ALA A 877 -14.70 15.79 -27.85
CA ALA A 877 -15.98 16.40 -27.50
C ALA A 877 -16.57 15.79 -26.23
N CYS A 878 -16.57 14.45 -26.10
CA CYS A 878 -17.08 13.80 -24.88
C CYS A 878 -16.25 14.18 -23.64
N GLU A 879 -14.93 14.20 -23.77
CA GLU A 879 -13.99 14.57 -22.71
C GLU A 879 -14.23 16.01 -22.24
N SER A 880 -14.38 16.94 -23.19
CA SER A 880 -14.70 18.35 -22.94
C SER A 880 -16.08 18.53 -22.31
N ALA A 881 -17.13 18.00 -22.96
CA ALA A 881 -18.53 18.11 -22.56
C ALA A 881 -18.74 17.64 -21.11
N LEU A 882 -18.23 16.45 -20.78
CA LEU A 882 -18.40 15.82 -19.47
C LEU A 882 -17.29 16.18 -18.48
N LYS A 883 -16.30 16.98 -18.89
CA LYS A 883 -15.15 17.38 -18.06
C LYS A 883 -14.41 16.17 -17.49
N LEU A 884 -14.22 15.15 -18.33
CA LEU A 884 -13.54 13.92 -17.94
C LEU A 884 -12.02 14.17 -17.88
N PRO A 885 -11.29 13.50 -16.97
CA PRO A 885 -9.83 13.50 -17.05
C PRO A 885 -9.40 12.74 -18.32
N PRO A 886 -8.27 13.10 -18.97
CA PRO A 886 -7.84 12.45 -20.21
C PRO A 886 -7.67 10.93 -20.10
N SER A 887 -7.32 10.43 -18.92
CA SER A 887 -7.18 9.00 -18.64
C SER A 887 -8.51 8.23 -18.70
N ALA A 888 -9.65 8.89 -18.54
CA ALA A 888 -10.97 8.24 -18.54
C ALA A 888 -11.31 7.59 -19.88
N LEU A 889 -10.81 8.14 -21.00
CA LEU A 889 -11.06 7.63 -22.35
C LEU A 889 -9.85 6.91 -22.96
N SER A 890 -8.86 6.53 -22.13
CA SER A 890 -7.65 5.82 -22.57
C SER A 890 -7.97 4.53 -23.32
N ALA A 891 -8.88 3.70 -22.80
CA ALA A 891 -9.33 2.48 -23.46
C ALA A 891 -10.03 2.76 -24.81
N SER A 892 -10.87 3.80 -24.88
CA SER A 892 -11.50 4.22 -26.15
C SER A 892 -10.46 4.64 -27.19
N ARG A 893 -9.45 5.41 -26.79
CA ARG A 893 -8.35 5.84 -27.66
C ARG A 893 -7.46 4.65 -28.07
N ALA A 894 -7.17 3.73 -27.17
CA ALA A 894 -6.39 2.53 -27.45
C ALA A 894 -7.11 1.60 -28.42
N THR A 895 -8.41 1.39 -28.24
CA THR A 895 -9.27 0.63 -29.16
C THR A 895 -9.30 1.27 -30.54
N LEU A 896 -9.51 2.60 -30.63
CA LEU A 896 -9.45 3.33 -31.90
C LEU A 896 -8.09 3.16 -32.60
N SER A 897 -7.01 3.32 -31.84
CA SER A 897 -5.65 3.21 -32.35
C SER A 897 -5.36 1.84 -32.95
N LYS A 898 -5.73 0.77 -32.23
CA LYS A 898 -5.40 -0.61 -32.64
C LYS A 898 -6.29 -1.15 -33.75
N TYR A 899 -7.58 -0.80 -33.72
CA TYR A 899 -8.59 -1.49 -34.54
C TYR A 899 -9.33 -0.57 -35.51
N GLY A 900 -9.26 0.75 -35.34
CA GLY A 900 -10.11 1.71 -36.03
C GLY A 900 -11.55 1.72 -35.52
N ASN A 901 -12.43 2.40 -36.24
CA ASN A 901 -13.86 2.42 -35.95
C ASN A 901 -14.53 1.23 -36.64
N MET A 902 -14.91 0.20 -35.89
CA MET A 902 -15.64 -0.96 -36.42
C MET A 902 -17.17 -0.78 -36.35
N SER A 903 -17.67 0.47 -36.25
CA SER A 903 -19.08 0.77 -36.00
C SER A 903 -19.58 0.13 -34.68
N SER A 904 -20.75 -0.53 -34.67
CA SER A 904 -21.46 -1.02 -33.50
C SER A 904 -20.65 -1.90 -32.51
N PRO A 905 -19.82 -2.89 -32.91
CA PRO A 905 -19.02 -3.69 -32.00
C PRO A 905 -17.93 -2.90 -31.26
N THR A 906 -17.50 -1.74 -31.76
CA THR A 906 -16.34 -1.01 -31.22
C THR A 906 -16.48 -0.67 -29.74
N VAL A 907 -17.69 -0.29 -29.29
CA VAL A 907 -17.93 0.04 -27.86
C VAL A 907 -17.78 -1.19 -26.95
N LEU A 908 -17.98 -2.39 -27.48
CA LEU A 908 -17.84 -3.64 -26.73
C LEU A 908 -16.37 -4.06 -26.59
N PHE A 909 -15.51 -3.72 -27.56
CA PHE A 909 -14.06 -3.83 -27.41
C PHE A 909 -13.56 -2.95 -26.26
N VAL A 910 -14.02 -1.68 -26.23
CA VAL A 910 -13.70 -0.74 -25.13
C VAL A 910 -14.18 -1.28 -23.78
N LEU A 911 -15.40 -1.83 -23.74
CA LEU A 911 -15.96 -2.40 -22.52
C LEU A 911 -15.11 -3.58 -22.00
N LYS A 912 -14.69 -4.52 -22.87
CA LYS A 912 -13.87 -5.68 -22.46
C LYS A 912 -12.54 -5.22 -21.87
N GLU A 913 -11.88 -4.24 -22.50
CA GLU A 913 -10.62 -3.67 -22.02
C GLU A 913 -10.77 -2.98 -20.64
N LEU A 914 -11.84 -2.21 -20.46
CA LEU A 914 -12.11 -1.52 -19.19
C LEU A 914 -12.40 -2.48 -18.05
N LEU A 915 -13.22 -3.50 -18.28
CA LEU A 915 -13.57 -4.47 -17.25
C LEU A 915 -12.38 -5.32 -16.81
N GLN A 916 -11.46 -5.64 -17.71
CA GLN A 916 -10.20 -6.33 -17.39
C GLN A 916 -9.24 -5.45 -16.58
N SER A 917 -9.18 -4.15 -16.86
CA SER A 917 -8.19 -3.24 -16.27
C SER A 917 -8.64 -2.62 -14.94
N HIS A 918 -9.93 -2.34 -14.78
CA HIS A 918 -10.47 -1.53 -13.67
C HIS A 918 -11.54 -2.23 -12.83
N GLY A 919 -11.94 -3.45 -13.21
CA GLY A 919 -12.99 -4.23 -12.54
C GLY A 919 -14.40 -3.65 -12.72
N ALA A 920 -15.38 -4.28 -12.06
CA ALA A 920 -16.82 -4.02 -12.24
C ALA A 920 -17.33 -2.81 -11.43
N GLY A 921 -16.74 -1.63 -11.59
CA GLY A 921 -17.27 -0.37 -11.04
C GLY A 921 -18.46 0.20 -11.82
N PRO A 922 -19.07 1.33 -11.37
CA PRO A 922 -20.04 2.06 -12.19
C PRO A 922 -19.44 2.39 -13.56
N THR A 923 -20.10 1.91 -14.60
CA THR A 923 -19.63 1.89 -15.97
C THR A 923 -20.69 2.51 -16.86
N VAL A 924 -20.34 3.60 -17.54
CA VAL A 924 -21.21 4.20 -18.57
C VAL A 924 -20.69 3.77 -19.94
N MET A 925 -21.56 3.13 -20.71
CA MET A 925 -21.37 2.90 -22.14
C MET A 925 -22.08 4.01 -22.89
N LEU A 926 -21.42 4.61 -23.88
CA LEU A 926 -21.96 5.75 -24.63
C LEU A 926 -21.65 5.60 -26.12
N GLY A 927 -22.66 5.75 -26.96
CA GLY A 927 -22.56 5.62 -28.42
C GLY A 927 -23.31 6.72 -29.16
N PHE A 928 -22.83 7.04 -30.36
CA PHE A 928 -23.39 8.05 -31.24
C PHE A 928 -23.72 7.44 -32.61
N GLY A 929 -24.72 7.96 -33.31
CA GLY A 929 -25.18 7.41 -34.58
C GLY A 929 -26.08 8.38 -35.35
N PRO A 930 -26.71 7.92 -36.46
CA PRO A 930 -27.46 8.76 -37.39
C PRO A 930 -28.56 9.63 -36.74
N GLY A 931 -28.84 10.77 -37.37
CA GLY A 931 -29.47 11.94 -36.73
C GLY A 931 -28.37 12.80 -36.14
N LEU A 932 -28.43 13.08 -34.85
CA LEU A 932 -27.33 12.69 -33.97
C LEU A 932 -28.00 12.04 -32.75
N ALA A 933 -28.19 10.73 -32.86
CA ALA A 933 -28.71 9.93 -31.77
C ALA A 933 -27.59 9.57 -30.79
N ILE A 934 -27.88 9.70 -29.50
CA ILE A 934 -27.02 9.36 -28.37
C ILE A 934 -27.70 8.20 -27.63
N GLU A 935 -27.01 7.07 -27.55
CA GLU A 935 -27.46 5.91 -26.79
C GLU A 935 -26.48 5.65 -25.65
N SER A 936 -27.00 5.27 -24.49
CA SER A 936 -26.20 4.97 -23.32
C SER A 936 -26.74 3.81 -22.50
N ALA A 937 -25.85 3.14 -21.79
CA ALA A 937 -26.17 2.08 -20.84
C ALA A 937 -25.33 2.22 -19.57
N LEU A 938 -25.95 2.06 -18.41
CA LEU A 938 -25.30 2.12 -17.10
C LEU A 938 -25.14 0.71 -16.57
N GLY A 939 -23.91 0.22 -16.49
CA GLY A 939 -23.55 -0.98 -15.74
C GLY A 939 -23.09 -0.59 -14.33
N SER A 940 -23.60 -1.21 -13.28
CA SER A 940 -23.12 -0.90 -11.92
C SER A 940 -23.36 -2.03 -10.93
N PRO A 941 -22.34 -2.38 -10.10
CA PRO A 941 -22.54 -3.27 -8.96
C PRO A 941 -23.50 -2.61 -7.97
N ALA A 942 -24.25 -3.41 -7.21
CA ALA A 942 -25.47 -2.99 -6.49
C ALA A 942 -25.42 -1.67 -5.70
N SER A 943 -26.61 -1.08 -5.55
CA SER A 943 -26.96 0.24 -5.02
C SER A 943 -26.21 0.73 -3.78
N LEU A 944 -26.39 2.01 -3.46
CA LEU A 944 -25.92 2.67 -2.24
C LEU A 944 -26.13 1.81 -0.95
N ALA A 945 -27.17 0.99 -0.90
CA ALA A 945 -27.45 0.06 0.20
C ALA A 945 -26.40 -1.06 0.32
N LEU A 946 -25.85 -1.56 -0.79
CA LEU A 946 -24.74 -2.53 -0.82
C LEU A 946 -23.43 -1.86 -0.41
N ARG A 947 -23.17 -0.63 -0.86
CA ARG A 947 -21.97 0.15 -0.49
C ARG A 947 -21.90 0.42 1.02
N LEU A 948 -23.05 0.66 1.67
CA LEU A 948 -23.15 0.81 3.11
C LEU A 948 -22.87 -0.50 3.88
N LEU A 949 -23.09 -1.66 3.26
CA LEU A 949 -22.87 -2.98 3.86
C LEU A 949 -21.47 -3.55 3.58
N VAL A 950 -20.85 -3.21 2.44
CA VAL A 950 -19.58 -3.81 2.00
C VAL A 950 -18.35 -3.05 2.48
N ALA A 951 -18.47 -1.78 2.91
CA ALA A 951 -17.42 -0.99 3.58
C ALA A 951 -15.98 -1.07 2.99
N CYS A 952 -15.83 -1.48 1.73
CA CYS A 952 -14.56 -1.55 1.02
C CYS A 952 -14.70 -0.69 -0.24
N ARG A 953 -14.13 0.51 -0.20
CA ARG A 953 -13.70 1.17 -1.43
C ARG A 953 -12.35 0.54 -1.79
N PRO A 954 -12.13 0.03 -3.02
CA PRO A 954 -10.78 -0.15 -3.53
C PRO A 954 -10.14 1.25 -3.67
N GLN A 955 -8.87 1.40 -3.30
CA GLN A 955 -8.14 2.65 -3.48
C GLN A 955 -7.22 2.54 -4.71
N LYS A 956 -7.28 3.58 -5.55
CA LYS A 956 -6.40 3.85 -6.69
C LYS A 956 -4.93 3.76 -6.27
N THR A 957 -4.08 3.19 -7.12
CA THR A 957 -2.62 3.40 -7.11
C THR A 957 -2.36 4.91 -7.20
N ALA A 958 -1.82 5.52 -6.15
CA ALA A 958 -1.74 6.96 -6.01
C ALA A 958 -0.31 7.46 -6.27
N LEU A 959 -0.18 8.35 -7.25
CA LEU A 959 1.00 9.21 -7.44
C LEU A 959 1.29 9.99 -6.15
N LEU A 960 2.55 10.01 -5.69
CA LEU A 960 2.99 10.78 -4.53
C LEU A 960 3.34 12.21 -4.90
N THR A 961 2.79 13.19 -4.19
CA THR A 961 3.06 14.62 -4.39
C THR A 961 3.86 15.24 -3.24
N ILE A 962 4.97 15.92 -3.57
CA ILE A 962 5.91 16.52 -2.60
C ILE A 962 5.94 18.04 -2.80
N GLY A 963 5.50 18.82 -1.81
CA GLY A 963 5.59 20.27 -1.83
C GLY A 963 6.93 20.76 -1.28
N LEU A 964 7.67 21.55 -2.06
CA LEU A 964 8.98 22.08 -1.64
C LEU A 964 8.85 23.48 -1.03
N ILE A 965 9.33 23.66 0.20
CA ILE A 965 9.32 24.93 0.93
C ILE A 965 10.71 25.24 1.52
N GLY A 966 10.94 26.50 1.92
CA GLY A 966 12.25 26.93 2.43
C GLY A 966 12.45 28.43 2.28
N GLY A 967 13.38 29.00 3.03
CA GLY A 967 13.70 30.43 2.97
C GLY A 967 14.18 30.90 1.59
N ILE A 968 14.17 32.20 1.32
CA ILE A 968 14.76 32.74 0.08
C ILE A 968 16.27 32.41 0.07
N ALA A 969 16.77 31.96 -1.08
CA ALA A 969 18.15 31.51 -1.27
C ALA A 969 18.60 30.29 -0.41
N SER A 970 17.66 29.50 0.13
CA SER A 970 17.95 28.25 0.88
C SER A 970 18.46 27.08 0.03
N GLY A 971 18.38 27.14 -1.29
CA GLY A 971 18.81 26.04 -2.19
C GLY A 971 17.71 25.07 -2.62
N LYS A 972 16.43 25.44 -2.49
CA LYS A 972 15.27 24.66 -2.99
C LYS A 972 15.46 24.12 -4.41
N SER A 973 15.83 24.95 -5.37
CA SER A 973 16.00 24.51 -6.76
C SER A 973 17.06 23.41 -6.92
N THR A 974 18.12 23.45 -6.09
CA THR A 974 19.14 22.40 -6.05
C THR A 974 18.58 21.09 -5.49
N VAL A 975 17.78 21.16 -4.42
CA VAL A 975 17.10 19.98 -3.85
C VAL A 975 16.06 19.41 -4.83
N ALA A 976 15.31 20.26 -5.53
CA ALA A 976 14.36 19.83 -6.55
C ALA A 976 15.06 19.07 -7.69
N GLN A 977 16.22 19.57 -8.14
CA GLN A 977 17.01 18.90 -9.16
C GLN A 977 17.56 17.54 -8.69
N LEU A 978 18.06 17.45 -7.45
CA LEU A 978 18.50 16.18 -6.87
C LEU A 978 17.34 15.18 -6.73
N LEU A 979 16.13 15.63 -6.37
CA LEU A 979 14.93 14.76 -6.37
C LEU A 979 14.52 14.32 -7.78
N ALA A 980 14.79 15.15 -8.80
CA ALA A 980 14.55 14.77 -10.19
C ALA A 980 15.54 13.70 -10.67
N GLU A 981 16.80 13.76 -10.23
CA GLU A 981 17.81 12.73 -10.48
C GLU A 981 17.39 11.36 -9.91
N GLU A 982 16.67 11.35 -8.79
CA GLU A 982 16.11 10.15 -8.17
C GLU A 982 14.81 9.63 -8.83
N GLY A 983 14.25 10.37 -9.80
CA GLY A 983 13.10 9.94 -10.61
C GLY A 983 11.80 10.71 -10.40
N ALA A 984 11.78 11.80 -9.65
CA ALA A 984 10.60 12.67 -9.56
C ALA A 984 10.47 13.63 -10.76
N VAL A 985 9.25 13.98 -11.15
CA VAL A 985 9.02 15.16 -12.00
C VAL A 985 9.00 16.41 -11.14
N VAL A 986 9.72 17.46 -11.53
CA VAL A 986 9.65 18.78 -10.87
C VAL A 986 8.71 19.69 -11.66
N LEU A 987 7.68 20.16 -10.97
CA LEU A 987 6.66 21.06 -11.51
C LEU A 987 6.84 22.45 -10.90
N ASP A 988 7.44 23.34 -11.70
CA ASP A 988 7.71 24.73 -11.35
C ASP A 988 6.49 25.62 -11.64
N ALA A 989 5.89 26.19 -10.59
CA ALA A 989 4.73 27.06 -10.71
C ALA A 989 5.03 28.37 -11.46
N ASP A 990 6.25 28.91 -11.41
CA ASP A 990 6.61 30.15 -12.11
C ASP A 990 6.60 29.92 -13.62
N ARG A 991 7.02 28.74 -14.08
CA ARG A 991 6.91 28.34 -15.48
C ARG A 991 5.45 28.28 -15.94
N PHE A 992 4.57 27.68 -15.13
CA PHE A 992 3.13 27.62 -15.46
C PHE A 992 2.45 28.98 -15.39
N ALA A 993 2.89 29.87 -14.49
CA ALA A 993 2.43 31.26 -14.45
C ALA A 993 2.81 32.02 -15.71
N HIS A 994 4.05 31.87 -16.21
CA HIS A 994 4.46 32.45 -17.49
C HIS A 994 3.66 31.93 -18.67
N GLN A 995 3.34 30.63 -18.70
CA GLN A 995 2.50 30.04 -19.74
C GLN A 995 1.06 30.56 -19.66
N ALA A 996 0.49 30.69 -18.45
CA ALA A 996 -0.84 31.23 -18.26
C ALA A 996 -0.93 32.70 -18.71
N LEU A 997 0.11 33.50 -18.45
CA LEU A 997 0.20 34.89 -18.90
C LEU A 997 0.30 35.05 -20.43
N ALA A 998 0.79 34.03 -21.13
CA ALA A 998 0.90 34.03 -22.59
C ALA A 998 -0.38 33.54 -23.29
N GLU A 999 -1.41 33.11 -22.55
CA GLU A 999 -2.66 32.64 -23.16
C GLU A 999 -3.40 33.80 -23.83
N PRO A 1000 -3.88 33.65 -25.09
CA PRO A 1000 -4.56 34.72 -25.81
C PRO A 1000 -5.75 35.33 -25.04
N GLY A 1001 -6.51 34.49 -24.32
CA GLY A 1001 -7.63 34.95 -23.50
C GLY A 1001 -7.22 35.72 -22.24
N VAL A 1002 -6.03 35.45 -21.69
CA VAL A 1002 -5.45 36.21 -20.57
C VAL A 1002 -4.89 37.53 -21.08
N LEU A 1003 -4.13 37.51 -22.18
CA LEU A 1003 -3.60 38.71 -22.82
C LEU A 1003 -4.71 39.70 -23.22
N ALA A 1004 -5.82 39.21 -23.75
CA ALA A 1004 -6.98 40.03 -24.09
C ALA A 1004 -7.56 40.75 -22.86
N GLN A 1005 -7.77 40.03 -21.75
CA GLN A 1005 -8.32 40.60 -20.51
C GLN A 1005 -7.34 41.57 -19.83
N LEU A 1006 -6.04 41.26 -19.86
CA LEU A 1006 -5.01 42.17 -19.37
C LEU A 1006 -4.96 43.44 -20.24
N SER A 1007 -5.06 43.32 -21.57
CA SER A 1007 -5.05 44.46 -22.49
C SER A 1007 -6.34 45.30 -22.39
N GLU A 1008 -7.48 44.67 -22.07
CA GLU A 1008 -8.74 45.38 -21.82
C GLU A 1008 -8.66 46.22 -20.54
N ARG A 1009 -8.11 45.65 -19.45
CA ARG A 1009 -7.99 46.35 -18.17
C ARG A 1009 -6.85 47.37 -18.13
N TRP A 1010 -5.70 47.06 -18.73
CA TRP A 1010 -4.49 47.89 -18.63
C TRP A 1010 -4.16 48.68 -19.90
N GLY A 1011 -4.90 48.48 -20.99
CA GLY A 1011 -4.65 49.08 -22.29
C GLY A 1011 -3.56 48.34 -23.08
N PRO A 1012 -3.43 48.56 -24.39
CA PRO A 1012 -2.52 47.80 -25.26
C PRO A 1012 -1.02 48.03 -24.95
N GLY A 1013 -0.67 49.05 -24.16
CA GLY A 1013 0.71 49.38 -23.78
C GLY A 1013 1.37 48.38 -22.82
N ILE A 1014 0.69 47.30 -22.43
CA ILE A 1014 1.29 46.16 -21.72
C ILE A 1014 1.81 45.07 -22.68
N LEU A 1015 1.61 45.23 -23.99
CA LEU A 1015 2.11 44.33 -25.02
C LEU A 1015 3.32 44.97 -25.71
N ASP A 1016 4.29 44.14 -26.11
CA ASP A 1016 5.42 44.54 -26.93
C ASP A 1016 5.06 44.59 -28.42
N ALA A 1017 6.04 44.91 -29.27
CA ALA A 1017 5.86 45.06 -30.72
C ALA A 1017 5.42 43.76 -31.43
N ASP A 1018 5.65 42.60 -30.80
CA ASP A 1018 5.30 41.28 -31.33
C ASP A 1018 3.96 40.77 -30.76
N GLY A 1019 3.28 41.58 -29.94
CA GLY A 1019 2.01 41.24 -29.30
C GLY A 1019 2.15 40.33 -28.06
N ALA A 1020 3.37 40.15 -27.55
CA ALA A 1020 3.63 39.42 -26.32
C ALA A 1020 3.60 40.36 -25.09
N LEU A 1021 3.45 39.79 -23.89
CA LEU A 1021 3.31 40.59 -22.66
C LEU A 1021 4.65 41.23 -22.24
N ASP A 1022 4.68 42.56 -22.15
CA ASP A 1022 5.79 43.30 -21.53
C ASP A 1022 5.70 43.19 -19.99
N ARG A 1023 6.48 42.26 -19.45
CA ARG A 1023 6.55 41.96 -18.02
C ARG A 1023 6.99 43.16 -17.17
N ARG A 1024 7.75 44.11 -17.73
CA ARG A 1024 8.16 45.32 -16.98
C ARG A 1024 6.98 46.24 -16.75
N GLN A 1025 6.08 46.36 -17.73
CA GLN A 1025 4.86 47.15 -17.60
C GLN A 1025 3.88 46.52 -16.61
N VAL A 1026 3.77 45.19 -16.60
CA VAL A 1026 2.99 44.47 -15.58
C VAL A 1026 3.59 44.70 -14.21
N ALA A 1027 4.90 44.44 -14.03
CA ALA A 1027 5.58 44.62 -12.75
C ALA A 1027 5.41 46.03 -12.17
N LYS A 1028 5.50 47.06 -13.03
CA LYS A 1028 5.28 48.46 -12.63
C LYS A 1028 3.87 48.74 -12.10
N ARG A 1029 2.86 47.99 -12.51
CA ARG A 1029 1.47 48.17 -12.03
C ARG A 1029 1.15 47.38 -10.77
N VAL A 1030 1.74 46.20 -10.60
CA VAL A 1030 1.47 45.32 -9.45
C VAL A 1030 2.44 45.46 -8.27
N PHE A 1031 3.60 46.10 -8.48
CA PHE A 1031 4.62 46.28 -7.44
C PHE A 1031 4.96 47.75 -7.13
N ASP A 1032 4.13 48.71 -7.54
CA ASP A 1032 4.25 50.11 -7.09
C ASP A 1032 3.66 50.27 -5.67
N ASP A 1033 4.07 51.31 -4.94
CA ASP A 1033 3.62 51.60 -3.57
C ASP A 1033 2.27 52.34 -3.53
N SER A 1034 1.57 52.42 -4.66
CA SER A 1034 0.27 53.10 -4.76
C SER A 1034 -0.87 52.26 -4.15
N PRO A 1035 -1.94 52.89 -3.62
CA PRO A 1035 -3.12 52.16 -3.11
C PRO A 1035 -3.78 51.26 -4.17
N ASP A 1036 -3.66 51.63 -5.45
CA ASP A 1036 -4.25 50.92 -6.59
C ASP A 1036 -3.47 49.65 -6.94
N ALA A 1037 -2.15 49.59 -6.66
CA ALA A 1037 -1.31 48.44 -6.98
C ALA A 1037 -1.77 47.15 -6.28
N ALA A 1038 -2.36 47.27 -5.08
CA ALA A 1038 -2.93 46.14 -4.35
C ALA A 1038 -4.20 45.56 -5.02
N ASP A 1039 -5.03 46.42 -5.63
CA ASP A 1039 -6.21 45.96 -6.38
C ASP A 1039 -5.79 45.33 -7.71
N GLU A 1040 -4.82 45.93 -8.40
CA GLU A 1040 -4.28 45.37 -9.64
C GLU A 1040 -3.56 44.04 -9.42
N ARG A 1041 -2.89 43.85 -8.27
CA ARG A 1041 -2.30 42.56 -7.90
C ARG A 1041 -3.36 41.50 -7.67
N ARG A 1042 -4.45 41.87 -6.99
CA ARG A 1042 -5.58 40.96 -6.76
C ARG A 1042 -6.27 40.55 -8.06
N PHE A 1043 -6.44 41.49 -9.00
CA PHE A 1043 -6.99 41.19 -10.32
C PHE A 1043 -6.09 40.20 -11.09
N LEU A 1044 -4.78 40.44 -11.11
CA LEU A 1044 -3.81 39.55 -11.76
C LEU A 1044 -3.82 38.14 -11.13
N GLU A 1045 -3.80 38.07 -9.80
CA GLU A 1045 -3.87 36.82 -9.04
C GLU A 1045 -5.16 36.05 -9.35
N GLN A 1046 -6.33 36.72 -9.41
CA GLN A 1046 -7.62 36.11 -9.75
C GLN A 1046 -7.64 35.51 -11.16
N LEU A 1047 -6.95 36.13 -12.11
CA LEU A 1047 -6.92 35.68 -13.49
C LEU A 1047 -5.95 34.50 -13.69
N VAL A 1048 -4.79 34.55 -13.02
CA VAL A 1048 -3.66 33.63 -13.23
C VAL A 1048 -3.72 32.40 -12.31
N HIS A 1049 -4.03 32.56 -11.02
CA HIS A 1049 -3.97 31.44 -10.05
C HIS A 1049 -4.87 30.24 -10.41
N PRO A 1050 -6.14 30.42 -10.84
CA PRO A 1050 -6.97 29.28 -11.24
C PRO A 1050 -6.40 28.49 -12.42
N ARG A 1051 -5.79 29.19 -13.39
CA ARG A 1051 -5.16 28.59 -14.58
C ARG A 1051 -3.87 27.85 -14.23
N VAL A 1052 -3.01 28.46 -13.42
CA VAL A 1052 -1.80 27.81 -12.90
C VAL A 1052 -2.17 26.54 -12.14
N ARG A 1053 -3.25 26.58 -11.33
CA ARG A 1053 -3.75 25.41 -10.62
C ARG A 1053 -4.31 24.32 -11.52
N ALA A 1054 -5.04 24.68 -12.56
CA ALA A 1054 -5.50 23.71 -13.56
C ALA A 1054 -4.31 23.06 -14.29
N LYS A 1055 -3.34 23.84 -14.75
CA LYS A 1055 -2.14 23.34 -15.45
C LYS A 1055 -1.26 22.47 -14.56
N LEU A 1056 -1.02 22.85 -13.31
CA LEU A 1056 -0.27 22.03 -12.36
C LEU A 1056 -0.98 20.69 -12.09
N LYS A 1057 -2.31 20.71 -11.86
CA LYS A 1057 -3.08 19.47 -11.69
C LYS A 1057 -3.06 18.58 -12.93
N GLN A 1058 -3.09 19.18 -14.11
CA GLN A 1058 -2.96 18.47 -15.38
C GLN A 1058 -1.57 17.83 -15.50
N ALA A 1059 -0.49 18.57 -15.24
CA ALA A 1059 0.87 18.05 -15.32
C ALA A 1059 1.13 16.92 -14.29
N ILE A 1060 0.54 17.01 -13.09
CA ILE A 1060 0.54 15.93 -12.09
C ILE A 1060 -0.18 14.68 -12.67
N ALA A 1061 -1.36 14.87 -13.28
CA ALA A 1061 -2.12 13.78 -13.88
C ALA A 1061 -1.42 13.14 -15.09
N ASP A 1062 -0.80 13.94 -15.95
CA ASP A 1062 -0.03 13.48 -17.12
C ASP A 1062 1.21 12.68 -16.69
N HIS A 1063 1.88 13.12 -15.63
CA HIS A 1063 2.99 12.37 -15.06
C HIS A 1063 2.52 11.03 -14.49
N ALA A 1064 1.42 11.00 -13.73
CA ALA A 1064 0.83 9.75 -13.25
C ALA A 1064 0.43 8.79 -14.40
N ALA A 1065 -0.16 9.33 -15.47
CA ALA A 1065 -0.59 8.56 -16.62
C ALA A 1065 0.58 7.96 -17.43
N SER A 1066 1.74 8.60 -17.41
CA SER A 1066 2.97 8.12 -18.08
C SER A 1066 3.78 7.13 -17.22
N GLY A 1067 3.19 6.61 -16.14
CA GLY A 1067 3.86 5.69 -15.20
C GLY A 1067 4.76 6.41 -14.20
N GLY A 1068 4.74 7.74 -14.19
CA GLY A 1068 5.38 8.56 -13.20
C GLY A 1068 4.72 8.38 -11.83
N SER A 1069 5.55 8.40 -10.80
CA SER A 1069 5.17 7.89 -9.49
C SER A 1069 5.40 8.91 -8.37
N VAL A 1070 6.18 9.98 -8.65
CA VAL A 1070 6.46 11.09 -7.73
C VAL A 1070 6.48 12.43 -8.46
N ALA A 1071 5.73 13.42 -7.95
CA ALA A 1071 5.75 14.80 -8.44
C ALA A 1071 6.16 15.79 -7.35
N VAL A 1072 7.16 16.63 -7.62
CA VAL A 1072 7.63 17.70 -6.73
C VAL A 1072 7.05 19.04 -7.18
N LEU A 1073 6.35 19.75 -6.29
CA LEU A 1073 5.77 21.06 -6.54
C LEU A 1073 6.71 22.13 -5.98
N ASP A 1074 7.37 22.88 -6.86
CA ASP A 1074 8.16 24.08 -6.49
C ASP A 1074 7.27 25.31 -6.66
N ILE A 1075 6.65 25.75 -5.56
CA ILE A 1075 5.71 26.87 -5.52
C ILE A 1075 6.21 27.91 -4.50
N PRO A 1076 6.58 29.15 -4.90
CA PRO A 1076 7.15 30.15 -4.00
C PRO A 1076 6.30 30.48 -2.75
N LEU A 1077 4.97 30.37 -2.88
CA LEU A 1077 3.97 30.61 -1.84
C LEU A 1077 3.11 29.36 -1.55
N LEU A 1078 3.73 28.18 -1.57
CA LEU A 1078 3.03 26.89 -1.46
C LEU A 1078 2.03 26.81 -0.30
N ILE A 1079 2.39 27.34 0.88
CA ILE A 1079 1.55 27.28 2.09
C ILE A 1079 0.47 28.35 2.02
N GLU A 1080 0.87 29.58 1.68
CA GLU A 1080 0.04 30.77 1.64
C GLU A 1080 -1.06 30.65 0.56
N ALA A 1081 -0.76 29.97 -0.54
CA ALA A 1081 -1.69 29.65 -1.62
C ALA A 1081 -2.52 28.36 -1.39
N GLY A 1082 -2.36 27.70 -0.23
CA GLY A 1082 -3.17 26.54 0.17
C GLY A 1082 -2.79 25.20 -0.47
N TRP A 1083 -1.69 25.13 -1.23
CA TRP A 1083 -1.23 23.91 -1.90
C TRP A 1083 -0.62 22.88 -0.96
N ALA A 1084 -0.17 23.28 0.23
CA ALA A 1084 0.33 22.35 1.24
C ALA A 1084 -0.67 21.25 1.60
N ALA A 1085 -1.98 21.54 1.54
CA ALA A 1085 -3.03 20.56 1.81
C ALA A 1085 -3.28 19.58 0.64
N ASP A 1086 -2.82 19.94 -0.55
CA ASP A 1086 -2.88 19.13 -1.76
C ASP A 1086 -1.60 18.28 -1.97
N CYS A 1087 -0.62 18.38 -1.07
CA CYS A 1087 0.62 17.60 -1.10
C CYS A 1087 0.55 16.40 -0.12
N ASP A 1088 1.13 15.27 -0.49
CA ASP A 1088 1.26 14.10 0.39
C ASP A 1088 2.42 14.26 1.40
N LEU A 1089 3.47 15.01 1.01
CA LEU A 1089 4.60 15.39 1.85
C LEU A 1089 4.98 16.85 1.59
N VAL A 1090 5.40 17.56 2.63
CA VAL A 1090 5.97 18.91 2.54
C VAL A 1090 7.42 18.89 3.03
N LEU A 1091 8.35 19.21 2.13
CA LEU A 1091 9.80 19.17 2.37
C LEU A 1091 10.34 20.59 2.58
N PHE A 1092 10.98 20.85 3.71
CA PHE A 1092 11.59 22.15 4.03
C PHE A 1092 13.11 22.12 3.85
N VAL A 1093 13.62 23.00 2.99
CA VAL A 1093 15.06 23.20 2.79
C VAL A 1093 15.53 24.33 3.70
N ASP A 1094 16.39 23.96 4.65
CA ASP A 1094 16.95 24.87 5.64
C ASP A 1094 18.36 25.30 5.24
N SER A 1095 18.72 26.53 5.60
CA SER A 1095 20.09 27.01 5.45
C SER A 1095 20.34 28.24 6.33
N ASP A 1096 21.57 28.36 6.81
CA ASP A 1096 22.10 29.42 7.63
C ASP A 1096 21.81 30.81 7.03
N PRO A 1097 21.37 31.78 7.86
CA PRO A 1097 21.02 33.11 7.39
C PRO A 1097 22.15 33.85 6.65
N ASP A 1098 23.42 33.68 7.06
CA ASP A 1098 24.56 34.32 6.39
C ASP A 1098 24.83 33.70 5.03
N GLN A 1099 24.71 32.38 4.90
CA GLN A 1099 24.82 31.70 3.61
C GLN A 1099 23.71 32.13 2.65
N ARG A 1100 22.48 32.24 3.13
CA ARG A 1100 21.35 32.74 2.33
C ARG A 1100 21.56 34.17 1.86
N ARG A 1101 22.07 35.05 2.74
CA ARG A 1101 22.45 36.42 2.37
C ARG A 1101 23.52 36.44 1.29
N ALA A 1102 24.56 35.62 1.41
CA ALA A 1102 25.62 35.51 0.41
C ALA A 1102 25.09 35.00 -0.94
N ARG A 1103 24.25 33.96 -0.94
CA ARG A 1103 23.60 33.41 -2.15
C ARG A 1103 22.61 34.40 -2.77
N ALA A 1104 21.92 35.21 -1.98
CA ALA A 1104 21.05 36.30 -2.48
C ALA A 1104 21.86 37.43 -3.12
N ALA A 1105 23.00 37.81 -2.52
CA ALA A 1105 23.90 38.82 -3.09
C ALA A 1105 24.47 38.39 -4.45
N GLN A 1106 24.81 37.10 -4.60
CA GLN A 1106 25.23 36.54 -5.90
C GLN A 1106 24.13 36.62 -6.98
N ARG A 1107 22.85 36.70 -6.60
CA ARG A 1107 21.71 36.89 -7.51
C ARG A 1107 21.40 38.36 -7.80
N GLY A 1108 22.23 39.28 -7.30
CA GLY A 1108 22.06 40.73 -7.48
C GLY A 1108 21.08 41.38 -6.51
N TRP A 1109 20.62 40.69 -5.47
CA TRP A 1109 19.70 41.24 -4.48
C TRP A 1109 20.46 41.85 -3.30
N GLY A 1110 20.25 43.14 -3.04
CA GLY A 1110 20.75 43.81 -1.84
C GLY A 1110 20.00 43.36 -0.57
N SER A 1111 20.54 43.73 0.60
CA SER A 1111 19.93 43.37 1.90
C SER A 1111 18.49 43.86 2.07
N GLY A 1112 18.17 45.05 1.56
CA GLY A 1112 16.82 45.61 1.58
C GLY A 1112 15.83 44.85 0.69
N GLU A 1113 16.26 44.44 -0.51
CA GLU A 1113 15.39 43.71 -1.45
C GLU A 1113 15.10 42.28 -0.96
N LEU A 1114 16.11 41.62 -0.36
CA LEU A 1114 15.92 40.32 0.28
C LEU A 1114 14.89 40.41 1.42
N ALA A 1115 15.02 41.42 2.29
CA ALA A 1115 14.09 41.62 3.41
C ALA A 1115 12.65 41.90 2.95
N GLN A 1116 12.48 42.68 1.88
CA GLN A 1116 11.16 42.97 1.30
C GLN A 1116 10.49 41.70 0.75
N ARG A 1117 11.25 40.84 0.05
CA ARG A 1117 10.74 39.57 -0.48
C ARG A 1117 10.43 38.55 0.63
N GLU A 1118 11.21 38.54 1.71
CA GLU A 1118 10.95 37.69 2.88
C GLU A 1118 9.70 38.14 3.65
N ALA A 1119 9.46 39.46 3.75
CA ALA A 1119 8.26 40.00 4.40
C ALA A 1119 6.95 39.66 3.66
N ALA A 1120 7.02 39.37 2.36
CA ALA A 1120 5.87 38.93 1.55
C ALA A 1120 5.54 37.44 1.72
N GLN A 1121 6.29 36.70 2.54
CA GLN A 1121 6.13 35.27 2.78
C GLN A 1121 5.84 34.98 4.26
N LEU A 1122 5.29 33.81 4.56
CA LEU A 1122 5.16 33.33 5.92
C LEU A 1122 6.55 33.29 6.60
N PRO A 1123 6.67 33.65 7.89
CA PRO A 1123 7.95 33.59 8.59
C PRO A 1123 8.60 32.21 8.47
N ILE A 1124 9.93 32.17 8.26
CA ILE A 1124 10.69 30.92 8.04
C ILE A 1124 10.45 29.89 9.16
N ALA A 1125 10.38 30.36 10.41
CA ALA A 1125 10.07 29.52 11.56
C ALA A 1125 8.69 28.85 11.45
N GLU A 1126 7.68 29.55 10.93
CA GLU A 1126 6.36 28.96 10.68
C GLU A 1126 6.37 28.01 9.48
N LYS A 1127 7.10 28.32 8.41
CA LYS A 1127 7.26 27.40 7.26
C LYS A 1127 7.88 26.08 7.72
N ARG A 1128 8.92 26.14 8.56
CA ARG A 1128 9.57 24.96 9.15
C ARG A 1128 8.61 24.13 10.02
N LEU A 1129 7.73 24.77 10.78
CA LEU A 1129 6.75 24.06 11.63
C LEU A 1129 5.67 23.31 10.84
N ARG A 1130 5.45 23.70 9.57
CA ARG A 1130 4.43 23.12 8.69
C ARG A 1130 5.02 22.09 7.70
N ALA A 1131 6.31 21.77 7.84
CA ALA A 1131 6.99 20.75 7.04
C ALA A 1131 6.88 19.36 7.67
N ASP A 1132 6.80 18.32 6.83
CA ASP A 1132 6.87 16.92 7.26
C ASP A 1132 8.31 16.43 7.39
N HIS A 1133 9.24 16.99 6.60
CA HIS A 1133 10.66 16.68 6.64
C HIS A 1133 11.53 17.93 6.43
N VAL A 1134 12.75 17.93 6.96
CA VAL A 1134 13.70 19.05 6.84
C VAL A 1134 15.02 18.55 6.27
N ILE A 1135 15.50 19.18 5.20
CA ILE A 1135 16.83 18.97 4.63
C ILE A 1135 17.71 20.17 5.01
N ASP A 1136 18.87 19.89 5.58
CA ASP A 1136 19.90 20.88 5.91
C ASP A 1136 20.80 21.11 4.68
N ASN A 1137 20.99 22.37 4.31
CA ASN A 1137 21.81 22.80 3.17
C ASN A 1137 22.96 23.76 3.58
N ASP A 1138 23.54 23.53 4.75
CA ASP A 1138 24.71 24.28 5.24
C ASP A 1138 26.07 23.66 4.91
N GLY A 1139 26.07 22.40 4.46
CA GLY A 1139 27.26 21.67 4.00
C GLY A 1139 27.60 21.88 2.52
N ASP A 1140 28.53 21.05 2.02
CA ASP A 1140 28.82 20.99 0.59
C ASP A 1140 27.73 20.24 -0.21
N LEU A 1141 27.82 20.30 -1.54
CA LEU A 1141 26.83 19.69 -2.45
C LEU A 1141 26.72 18.17 -2.26
N GLU A 1142 27.81 17.50 -1.89
CA GLU A 1142 27.85 16.06 -1.69
C GLU A 1142 27.18 15.63 -0.38
N SER A 1143 27.29 16.45 0.67
CA SER A 1143 26.50 16.33 1.90
C SER A 1143 25.01 16.56 1.65
N LEU A 1144 24.65 17.55 0.83
CA LEU A 1144 23.27 17.80 0.44
C LEU A 1144 22.69 16.63 -0.35
N ARG A 1145 23.43 16.09 -1.33
CA ARG A 1145 23.03 14.94 -2.13
C ARG A 1145 22.74 13.72 -1.25
N ARG A 1146 23.65 13.36 -0.33
CA ARG A 1146 23.42 12.26 0.63
C ARG A 1146 22.16 12.48 1.48
N SER A 1147 21.85 13.73 1.84
CA SER A 1147 20.65 14.05 2.62
C SER A 1147 19.37 13.89 1.79
N VAL A 1148 19.41 14.25 0.49
CA VAL A 1148 18.30 14.04 -0.45
C VAL A 1148 18.11 12.55 -0.75
N GLU A 1149 19.18 11.80 -1.00
CA GLU A 1149 19.15 10.34 -1.19
C GLU A 1149 18.56 9.63 0.04
N ALA A 1150 18.98 10.04 1.25
CA ALA A 1150 18.43 9.50 2.49
C ALA A 1150 16.94 9.83 2.64
N PHE A 1151 16.52 11.06 2.30
CA PHE A 1151 15.11 11.41 2.27
C PHE A 1151 14.34 10.57 1.24
N TRP A 1152 14.89 10.39 0.04
CA TRP A 1152 14.26 9.60 -1.03
C TRP A 1152 14.06 8.15 -0.61
N CYS A 1153 15.12 7.50 -0.12
CA CYS A 1153 15.07 6.10 0.30
C CYS A 1153 14.15 5.86 1.50
N ASN A 1154 14.11 6.78 2.47
CA ASN A 1154 13.38 6.59 3.72
C ASN A 1154 11.93 7.08 3.65
N GLU A 1155 11.67 8.14 2.88
CA GLU A 1155 10.35 8.79 2.83
C GLU A 1155 9.65 8.67 1.47
N VAL A 1156 10.38 8.61 0.35
CA VAL A 1156 9.74 8.63 -0.97
C VAL A 1156 9.55 7.21 -1.51
N ALA A 1157 10.63 6.45 -1.75
CA ALA A 1157 10.58 5.12 -2.36
C ALA A 1157 9.55 4.16 -1.71
N PRO A 1158 9.43 4.06 -0.37
CA PRO A 1158 8.47 3.14 0.26
C PRO A 1158 7.00 3.47 0.02
N ARG A 1159 6.68 4.70 -0.39
CA ARG A 1159 5.31 5.16 -0.65
C ARG A 1159 4.89 4.95 -2.11
N VAL A 1160 5.82 4.55 -2.96
CA VAL A 1160 5.71 4.60 -4.43
C VAL A 1160 5.90 3.21 -5.06
N SER A 1161 6.61 2.31 -4.37
CA SER A 1161 6.84 0.91 -4.77
C SER A 1161 5.77 -0.08 -4.26
N GLY A 1162 4.63 0.42 -3.74
CA GLY A 1162 3.59 -0.38 -3.07
C GLY A 1162 2.27 -0.43 -3.81
#